data_AF-A0A953H2T9-F1
#
_entry.id   AF-A0A953H2T9-F1
#
_cell.length_a   1.000
_cell.length_b   1.000
_cell.length_c   1.000
_cell.angle_alpha   90.00
_cell.angle_beta   90.00
_cell.angle_gamma   90.00
#
_symmetry.space_group_name_H-M   'P 1'
#
loop_
_entity.id
_entity.type
_entity.pdbx_description
1 polymer ?
#
loop_
_entity_poly.entity_id
_entity_poly.type
_entity_poly.pdbx_seq_one_letter_code
_entity_poly.pdbx_strand_id
1 'polypeptide(L)'
;MNSRRYTANRADLFSPTREQWVNTGRGLVRIEEAELGEEVRTATGWGVIVGKQAVAKQEKWVMVELANGMAIPLPVGRQVRSLGAWVSAGELQPGSPVYISRHRGAFGKELGVSLNYTNYNFSPNQPTLPTEWSVELAELAGYFIAKGHCHYHKGRVSSMVLNCYSRDNDLREYLSRNIAQIFGKAPQEYHRQALILLQVLSNDIAGAFDQLCNAGSGISRVPEGIWRAPEAVVAGFLRGYIEGDAGICGKNGMLISSAHVTMLRDVQQLLLMFGMHSNIWLVKPGNEKQRNVYGLRISSTPHQRVYLEQIGWLSAWKRGLLGKYVQSRSAADPHNDPSITLPAGFDLAGLKPAVYKATRASGATISDSLTMFFGGAAKRLATSNSPSGKPLTITLHRMKAFLELLEHPEWGTTQELPQLSLFREVITGWYYETHVVSLIPSTPQPSVQLAIAPGIRATTGGAILPESYLLQGVVVRDSGVQPKQPRKQQPAKVQAIAANGHTDAGSGAWARLQQAIATSQTATPSCLMAGTMVNTEHGLVRIEQTEVGDTILTADGVRKIVGKKVVPDTAASTPAPTAGATMLKLRLANGITLCCGPQQQLRGSNRWITAQSLVVGDLLYASMRPGIFGTKTGLQLRYTTTRPMSVWGKQEIRLPSAVTVGLAELVGYMLGHCMLSKNKGLIERLIITFAPEDEDLVKYFEPCIANLFGRYPVRRRSPQQSPQLQLFSTDVCMALLQLGMEYKVAQRIIPNAIFCAPKPIVAAVLRGYFESRVDIRETSFGGLIQVIINNPTMAANVQQLLSLFGIYSTWTIQKEHKKRKDGRQPSTIELRIIGERSKRLMIEQIGVISNRRRQIAENIQQSLAALPEMMEGRTETLTIPRDHDIEAFRQAIIHVRNSFGRSAQQRAETDAVRDYLSNTGLATGHQSTLRLLRIAWMIQHLPDEVTATHIPFLYEAHQRAYAETTVESIEEVPAEPMVELQVEGHGEFLANRVVVRGEPCLPL
;
A
#
# COMPACT_ATOMS: atom_id res chain seq x y z
N MET A 1 -32.02 38.40 -27.21
CA MET A 1 -32.93 37.49 -26.48
C MET A 1 -32.10 36.30 -25.98
N ASN A 2 -31.86 36.00 -24.70
CA ASN A 2 -32.28 36.54 -23.41
C ASN A 2 -31.11 36.40 -22.42
N SER A 3 -30.43 37.51 -22.12
CA SER A 3 -29.42 37.64 -21.04
C SER A 3 -30.02 37.50 -19.64
N ARG A 4 -31.35 37.38 -19.53
CA ARG A 4 -32.09 37.16 -18.27
C ARG A 4 -32.22 35.69 -17.84
N ARG A 5 -31.86 34.70 -18.67
CA ARG A 5 -31.91 33.26 -18.31
C ARG A 5 -30.59 32.69 -17.75
N TYR A 6 -29.48 33.43 -17.83
CA TYR A 6 -28.16 33.00 -17.31
C TYR A 6 -27.91 33.37 -15.84
N THR A 7 -28.65 34.34 -15.29
CA THR A 7 -28.43 34.86 -13.93
C THR A 7 -29.11 33.99 -12.85
N ALA A 8 -30.28 33.43 -13.12
CA ALA A 8 -30.99 32.56 -12.16
C ALA A 8 -30.29 31.21 -11.91
N ASN A 9 -29.59 30.68 -12.92
CA ASN A 9 -28.90 29.37 -12.85
C ASN A 9 -27.52 29.41 -12.17
N ARG A 10 -26.94 30.60 -11.98
CA ARG A 10 -25.66 30.79 -11.29
C ARG A 10 -25.83 30.89 -9.76
N ALA A 11 -26.97 31.40 -9.30
CA ALA A 11 -27.25 31.64 -7.89
C ALA A 11 -27.24 30.36 -7.04
N ASP A 12 -27.75 29.25 -7.58
CA ASP A 12 -27.72 27.97 -6.86
C ASP A 12 -26.30 27.40 -6.76
N LEU A 13 -25.54 27.42 -7.86
CA LEU A 13 -24.15 26.91 -7.93
C LEU A 13 -23.24 27.61 -6.92
N PHE A 14 -23.53 28.87 -6.60
CA PHE A 14 -22.78 29.72 -5.66
C PHE A 14 -23.57 30.09 -4.40
N SER A 15 -24.61 29.32 -4.06
CA SER A 15 -25.35 29.46 -2.80
C SER A 15 -24.38 29.50 -1.60
N PRO A 16 -24.55 30.42 -0.63
CA PRO A 16 -23.55 30.64 0.41
C PRO A 16 -23.41 29.40 1.30
N THR A 17 -22.20 28.85 1.39
CA THR A 17 -21.84 27.92 2.47
C THR A 17 -21.70 28.75 3.74
N ARG A 18 -22.55 28.48 4.74
CA ARG A 18 -22.49 29.16 6.04
C ARG A 18 -21.23 28.77 6.85
N GLU A 19 -20.57 27.69 6.44
CA GLU A 19 -19.48 27.06 7.20
C GLU A 19 -18.14 27.26 6.50
N GLN A 20 -17.18 27.80 7.23
CA GLN A 20 -15.79 27.94 6.83
C GLN A 20 -14.95 26.85 7.53
N TRP A 21 -14.16 26.10 6.76
CA TRP A 21 -13.42 24.96 7.27
C TRP A 21 -11.91 25.19 7.22
N VAL A 22 -11.24 24.83 8.30
CA VAL A 22 -9.77 24.79 8.41
C VAL A 22 -9.33 23.38 8.75
N ASN A 23 -8.18 22.97 8.21
CA ASN A 23 -7.62 21.65 8.51
C ASN A 23 -6.67 21.74 9.70
N THR A 24 -6.98 21.01 10.77
CA THR A 24 -6.16 20.93 11.99
C THR A 24 -5.76 19.48 12.27
N GLY A 25 -5.00 19.25 13.34
CA GLY A 25 -4.70 17.90 13.82
C GLY A 25 -5.94 17.05 14.18
N ARG A 26 -7.13 17.66 14.31
CA ARG A 26 -8.41 16.99 14.56
C ARG A 26 -9.22 16.69 13.30
N GLY A 27 -8.71 16.99 12.10
CA GLY A 27 -9.44 16.85 10.84
C GLY A 27 -9.86 18.20 10.26
N LEU A 28 -10.99 18.24 9.55
CA LEU A 28 -11.63 19.48 9.15
C LEU A 28 -12.54 19.97 10.28
N VAL A 29 -12.21 21.12 10.84
CA VAL A 29 -13.01 21.79 11.87
C VAL A 29 -13.52 23.10 11.34
N ARG A 30 -14.66 23.56 11.86
CA ARG A 30 -15.14 24.91 11.53
C ARG A 30 -14.14 25.92 12.08
N ILE A 31 -13.90 27.01 11.36
CA ILE A 31 -12.89 28.00 11.75
C ILE A 31 -13.14 28.57 13.16
N GLU A 32 -14.41 28.68 13.55
CA GLU A 32 -14.85 29.10 14.90
C GLU A 32 -14.57 28.07 16.00
N GLU A 33 -14.38 26.80 15.67
CA GLU A 33 -14.10 25.71 16.61
C GLU A 33 -12.61 25.50 16.82
N ALA A 34 -11.75 26.09 15.97
CA ALA A 34 -10.30 25.98 16.09
C ALA A 34 -9.78 26.63 17.38
N GLU A 35 -8.89 25.96 18.11
CA GLU A 35 -8.47 26.37 19.46
C GLU A 35 -7.08 27.04 19.47
N LEU A 36 -6.82 27.88 20.48
CA LEU A 36 -5.47 28.45 20.69
C LEU A 36 -4.50 27.33 21.07
N GLY A 37 -3.32 27.32 20.46
CA GLY A 37 -2.31 26.27 20.60
C GLY A 37 -2.54 25.05 19.70
N GLU A 38 -3.66 24.99 18.97
CA GLU A 38 -3.92 23.91 18.02
C GLU A 38 -3.05 24.08 16.77
N GLU A 39 -2.56 22.95 16.23
CA GLU A 39 -1.86 22.94 14.94
C GLU A 39 -2.85 23.07 13.79
N VAL A 40 -2.56 23.97 12.85
CA VAL A 40 -3.34 24.21 11.63
C VAL A 40 -2.46 24.04 10.41
N ARG A 41 -3.05 23.53 9.33
CA ARG A 41 -2.36 23.35 8.07
C ARG A 41 -2.12 24.69 7.37
N THR A 42 -0.89 24.90 6.93
CA THR A 42 -0.47 26.07 6.16
C THR A 42 -0.03 25.65 4.76
N ALA A 43 0.24 26.62 3.88
CA ALA A 43 0.79 26.34 2.57
C ALA A 43 2.12 25.57 2.65
N THR A 44 2.98 25.88 3.61
CA THR A 44 4.35 25.34 3.67
C THR A 44 4.54 24.26 4.73
N GLY A 45 3.46 23.84 5.41
CA GLY A 45 3.50 22.77 6.40
C GLY A 45 2.50 22.97 7.53
N TRP A 46 3.03 22.99 8.76
CA TRP A 46 2.25 23.12 9.99
C TRP A 46 2.55 24.44 10.69
N GLY A 47 1.49 25.11 11.12
CA GLY A 47 1.55 26.30 11.97
C GLY A 47 0.74 26.08 13.25
N VAL A 48 0.98 26.92 14.25
CA VAL A 48 0.26 26.89 15.53
C VAL A 48 -0.59 28.14 15.65
N ILE A 49 -1.85 27.98 16.06
CA ILE A 49 -2.76 29.11 16.28
C ILE A 49 -2.35 29.82 17.58
N VAL A 50 -1.75 31.01 17.46
CA VAL A 50 -1.28 31.82 18.61
C VAL A 50 -2.21 32.99 18.94
N GLY A 51 -3.14 33.29 18.03
CA GLY A 51 -4.17 34.31 18.23
C GLY A 51 -5.46 33.92 17.53
N LYS A 52 -6.59 34.26 18.15
CA LYS A 52 -7.93 34.03 17.63
C LYS A 52 -8.81 35.20 18.05
N GLN A 53 -9.41 35.86 17.08
CA GLN A 53 -10.28 37.02 17.30
C GLN A 53 -11.55 36.90 16.47
N ALA A 54 -12.72 37.17 17.05
CA ALA A 54 -13.97 37.17 16.29
C ALA A 54 -13.99 38.33 15.28
N VAL A 55 -14.46 38.05 14.06
CA VAL A 55 -14.69 39.07 13.04
C VAL A 55 -15.80 40.01 13.52
N ALA A 56 -15.61 41.32 13.38
CA ALA A 56 -16.58 42.30 13.86
C ALA A 56 -17.89 42.20 13.04
N LYS A 57 -19.05 42.27 13.71
CA LYS A 57 -20.37 42.21 13.04
C LYS A 57 -20.60 43.29 11.98
N GLN A 58 -19.87 44.40 12.05
CA GLN A 58 -19.96 45.54 11.13
C GLN A 58 -19.02 45.43 9.93
N GLU A 59 -18.14 44.42 9.88
CA GLU A 59 -17.22 44.24 8.77
C GLU A 59 -17.99 43.87 7.49
N LYS A 60 -17.57 44.42 6.35
CA LYS A 60 -18.17 44.09 5.05
C LYS A 60 -17.68 42.72 4.59
N TRP A 61 -18.54 41.98 3.89
CA TRP A 61 -18.26 40.62 3.40
C TRP A 61 -18.44 40.52 1.89
N VAL A 62 -17.60 39.69 1.28
CA VAL A 62 -17.66 39.35 -0.13
C VAL A 62 -17.65 37.83 -0.31
N MET A 63 -18.54 37.32 -1.15
CA MET A 63 -18.53 35.95 -1.63
C MET A 63 -17.56 35.87 -2.80
N VAL A 64 -16.45 35.16 -2.62
CA VAL A 64 -15.49 34.91 -3.69
C VAL A 64 -15.88 33.63 -4.41
N GLU A 65 -16.39 33.77 -5.62
CA GLU A 65 -16.74 32.63 -6.49
C GLU A 65 -15.53 32.26 -7.36
N LEU A 66 -15.10 31.00 -7.32
CA LEU A 66 -13.93 30.51 -8.03
C LEU A 66 -14.32 29.61 -9.21
N ALA A 67 -13.48 29.57 -10.24
CA ALA A 67 -13.73 28.85 -11.49
C ALA A 67 -13.82 27.33 -11.35
N ASN A 68 -13.31 26.78 -10.25
CA ASN A 68 -13.45 25.37 -9.90
C ASN A 68 -14.79 25.07 -9.16
N GLY A 69 -15.68 26.06 -9.04
CA GLY A 69 -17.01 25.91 -8.43
C GLY A 69 -17.05 26.10 -6.91
N MET A 70 -15.94 26.49 -6.29
CA MET A 70 -15.92 26.90 -4.89
C MET A 70 -16.55 28.28 -4.71
N ALA A 71 -17.26 28.47 -3.60
CA ALA A 71 -17.80 29.75 -3.17
C ALA A 71 -17.35 29.97 -1.72
N ILE A 72 -16.55 31.01 -1.46
CA ILE A 72 -15.98 31.23 -0.14
C ILE A 72 -16.39 32.63 0.35
N PRO A 73 -17.22 32.75 1.41
CA PRO A 73 -17.46 34.03 2.06
C PRO A 73 -16.16 34.49 2.72
N LEU A 74 -15.71 35.72 2.48
CA LEU A 74 -14.56 36.31 3.16
C LEU A 74 -14.90 37.74 3.64
N PRO A 75 -14.41 38.15 4.82
CA PRO A 75 -14.36 39.56 5.17
C PRO A 75 -13.49 40.31 4.16
N VAL A 76 -13.89 41.52 3.80
CA VAL A 76 -13.23 42.32 2.74
C VAL A 76 -11.75 42.58 3.04
N GLY A 77 -11.37 42.68 4.32
CA GLY A 77 -9.99 42.88 4.78
C GLY A 77 -9.11 41.62 4.82
N ARG A 78 -9.70 40.42 4.72
CA ARG A 78 -8.94 39.16 4.76
C ARG A 78 -8.07 39.03 3.51
N GLN A 79 -6.81 38.64 3.68
CA GLN A 79 -5.86 38.59 2.58
C GLN A 79 -5.79 37.20 1.96
N VAL A 80 -5.81 37.16 0.62
CA VAL A 80 -5.73 35.95 -0.20
C VAL A 80 -4.44 36.00 -1.02
N ARG A 81 -3.78 34.85 -1.16
CA ARG A 81 -2.56 34.73 -1.96
C ARG A 81 -2.90 34.73 -3.46
N SER A 82 -2.37 35.72 -4.19
CA SER A 82 -2.61 35.92 -5.64
C SER A 82 -1.40 36.52 -6.32
N LEU A 83 -0.95 35.98 -7.47
CA LEU A 83 0.22 36.45 -8.24
C LEU A 83 1.47 36.73 -7.39
N GLY A 84 1.77 35.86 -6.42
CA GLY A 84 2.92 36.08 -5.54
C GLY A 84 2.81 37.31 -4.61
N ALA A 85 1.63 37.93 -4.51
CA ALA A 85 1.30 39.00 -3.56
C ALA A 85 0.15 38.61 -2.61
N TRP A 86 -0.02 39.39 -1.55
CA TRP A 86 -1.17 39.30 -0.65
C TRP A 86 -2.16 40.38 -1.04
N VAL A 87 -3.37 39.99 -1.43
CA VAL A 87 -4.41 40.89 -1.94
C VAL A 87 -5.61 40.80 -1.01
N SER A 88 -6.18 41.95 -0.63
CA SER A 88 -7.39 41.95 0.19
C SER A 88 -8.55 41.32 -0.58
N ALA A 89 -9.43 40.56 0.08
CA ALA A 89 -10.56 39.91 -0.58
C ALA A 89 -11.47 40.92 -1.32
N GLY A 90 -11.57 42.15 -0.82
CA GLY A 90 -12.28 43.26 -1.47
C GLY A 90 -11.63 43.85 -2.72
N GLU A 91 -10.33 43.66 -2.88
CA GLU A 91 -9.55 44.22 -4.00
C GLU A 91 -9.39 43.24 -5.16
N LEU A 92 -9.75 41.96 -4.93
CA LEU A 92 -9.82 40.96 -5.98
C LEU A 92 -10.75 41.43 -7.10
N GLN A 93 -10.48 40.97 -8.32
CA GLN A 93 -11.30 41.23 -9.51
C GLN A 93 -11.62 39.93 -10.24
N PRO A 94 -12.72 39.83 -10.98
CA PRO A 94 -12.94 38.71 -11.89
C PRO A 94 -11.72 38.49 -12.81
N GLY A 95 -11.23 37.25 -12.87
CA GLY A 95 -10.00 36.85 -13.55
C GLY A 95 -8.76 36.81 -12.65
N SER A 96 -8.81 37.35 -11.42
CA SER A 96 -7.67 37.29 -10.49
C SER A 96 -7.35 35.83 -10.13
N PRO A 97 -6.09 35.38 -10.24
CA PRO A 97 -5.73 34.02 -9.86
C PRO A 97 -5.70 33.87 -8.33
N VAL A 98 -6.10 32.72 -7.84
CA VAL A 98 -6.13 32.35 -6.42
C VAL A 98 -5.48 30.99 -6.28
N TYR A 99 -4.61 30.83 -5.29
CA TYR A 99 -3.89 29.58 -5.06
C TYR A 99 -4.62 28.68 -4.05
N ILE A 100 -4.80 27.43 -4.46
CA ILE A 100 -5.28 26.33 -3.62
C ILE A 100 -4.10 25.39 -3.37
N SER A 101 -3.81 25.09 -2.12
CA SER A 101 -2.80 24.09 -1.79
C SER A 101 -3.36 22.68 -1.93
N ARG A 102 -2.57 21.78 -2.52
CA ARG A 102 -2.89 20.34 -2.66
C ARG A 102 -2.16 19.48 -1.63
N HIS A 103 -1.63 20.09 -0.57
CA HIS A 103 -1.07 19.32 0.53
C HIS A 103 -2.13 18.40 1.09
N ARG A 104 -1.71 17.14 1.33
CA ARG A 104 -2.54 16.20 2.06
C ARG A 104 -2.90 16.80 3.42
N GLY A 105 -4.18 16.78 3.73
CA GLY A 105 -4.71 17.24 5.00
C GLY A 105 -4.43 16.23 6.11
N ALA A 106 -4.49 16.67 7.35
CA ALA A 106 -4.58 15.76 8.48
C ALA A 106 -6.01 15.28 8.67
N PHE A 107 -6.14 13.99 8.94
CA PHE A 107 -7.39 13.36 9.31
C PHE A 107 -7.50 13.34 10.83
N GLY A 108 -8.73 13.41 11.32
CA GLY A 108 -8.99 13.36 12.75
C GLY A 108 -8.89 11.95 13.30
N LYS A 109 -9.34 11.79 14.54
CA LYS A 109 -9.35 10.49 15.25
C LYS A 109 -10.73 10.17 15.83
N GLU A 110 -11.73 11.01 15.58
CA GLU A 110 -13.05 10.86 16.17
C GLU A 110 -13.81 9.73 15.47
N LEU A 111 -14.18 8.71 16.24
CA LEU A 111 -14.98 7.59 15.73
C LEU A 111 -16.43 7.63 16.24
N GLY A 112 -16.75 8.43 17.25
CA GLY A 112 -18.07 8.42 17.90
C GLY A 112 -19.23 8.66 16.93
N VAL A 113 -20.26 7.82 17.05
CA VAL A 113 -21.54 7.92 16.34
C VAL A 113 -22.65 7.97 17.39
N SER A 114 -23.44 9.06 17.38
CA SER A 114 -24.58 9.23 18.28
C SER A 114 -25.87 8.92 17.54
N LEU A 115 -26.47 7.76 17.82
CA LEU A 115 -27.71 7.29 17.21
C LEU A 115 -28.76 6.99 18.28
N ASN A 116 -29.97 7.49 18.08
CA ASN A 116 -31.10 7.15 18.93
C ASN A 116 -31.95 6.04 18.29
N TYR A 117 -32.40 5.10 19.11
CA TYR A 117 -33.41 4.14 18.71
C TYR A 117 -34.73 4.84 18.39
N THR A 118 -35.38 4.43 17.30
CA THR A 118 -36.64 5.03 16.86
C THR A 118 -37.83 4.39 17.58
N ASN A 119 -37.68 3.14 18.01
CA ASN A 119 -38.68 2.44 18.80
C ASN A 119 -38.33 2.51 20.30
N TYR A 120 -39.25 3.03 21.13
CA TYR A 120 -39.05 3.21 22.57
C TYR A 120 -39.20 1.92 23.39
N ASN A 121 -39.86 0.90 22.83
CA ASN A 121 -40.07 -0.38 23.50
C ASN A 121 -39.00 -1.39 23.09
N PHE A 122 -38.24 -1.88 24.07
CA PHE A 122 -37.23 -2.92 23.87
C PHE A 122 -37.87 -4.19 23.32
N SER A 123 -37.31 -4.71 22.22
CA SER A 123 -37.70 -5.99 21.62
C SER A 123 -36.50 -6.94 21.67
N PRO A 124 -36.69 -8.23 21.98
CA PRO A 124 -35.59 -9.22 21.93
C PRO A 124 -34.90 -9.31 20.56
N ASN A 125 -35.59 -8.88 19.49
CA ASN A 125 -35.08 -8.86 18.11
C ASN A 125 -34.68 -7.43 17.65
N GLN A 126 -34.45 -6.50 18.58
CA GLN A 126 -34.03 -5.14 18.26
C GLN A 126 -32.60 -5.15 17.67
N PRO A 127 -32.36 -4.45 16.55
CA PRO A 127 -31.04 -4.42 15.93
C PRO A 127 -30.04 -3.65 16.81
N THR A 128 -28.77 -4.03 16.72
CA THR A 128 -27.69 -3.26 17.36
C THR A 128 -27.39 -2.04 16.49
N LEU A 129 -27.44 -0.84 17.08
CA LEU A 129 -27.01 0.38 16.40
C LEU A 129 -25.53 0.63 16.70
N PRO A 130 -24.71 0.98 15.69
CA PRO A 130 -23.30 1.25 15.90
C PRO A 130 -23.10 2.54 16.69
N THR A 131 -22.17 2.52 17.65
CA THR A 131 -21.74 3.69 18.43
C THR A 131 -20.46 4.32 17.89
N GLU A 132 -19.83 3.69 16.90
CA GLU A 132 -18.59 4.15 16.27
C GLU A 132 -18.63 3.97 14.75
N TRP A 133 -17.92 4.85 14.03
CA TRP A 133 -17.69 4.76 12.60
C TRP A 133 -16.74 3.61 12.29
N SER A 134 -17.23 2.60 11.58
CA SER A 134 -16.36 1.69 10.84
C SER A 134 -16.23 2.15 9.38
N VAL A 135 -15.22 1.63 8.68
CA VAL A 135 -15.06 1.88 7.23
C VAL A 135 -16.31 1.42 6.47
N GLU A 136 -16.86 0.26 6.84
CA GLU A 136 -18.04 -0.35 6.24
C GLU A 136 -19.30 0.49 6.49
N LEU A 137 -19.45 1.07 7.70
CA LEU A 137 -20.56 1.98 8.00
C LEU A 137 -20.45 3.26 7.19
N ALA A 138 -19.25 3.81 7.03
CA ALA A 138 -19.00 5.00 6.22
C ALA A 138 -19.29 4.74 4.73
N GLU A 139 -18.82 3.62 4.18
CA GLU A 139 -19.13 3.18 2.81
C GLU A 139 -20.64 3.01 2.60
N LEU A 140 -21.34 2.41 3.58
CA LEU A 140 -22.79 2.24 3.52
C LEU A 140 -23.53 3.58 3.60
N ALA A 141 -23.09 4.51 4.47
CA ALA A 141 -23.64 5.86 4.58
C ALA A 141 -23.46 6.66 3.29
N GLY A 142 -22.25 6.64 2.71
CA GLY A 142 -21.97 7.27 1.43
C GLY A 142 -22.83 6.70 0.30
N TYR A 143 -22.91 5.36 0.20
CA TYR A 143 -23.73 4.71 -0.82
C TYR A 143 -25.23 4.98 -0.61
N PHE A 144 -25.70 5.02 0.64
CA PHE A 144 -27.07 5.37 0.98
C PHE A 144 -27.41 6.80 0.54
N ILE A 145 -26.52 7.78 0.72
CA ILE A 145 -26.77 9.15 0.24
C ILE A 145 -26.90 9.20 -1.28
N ALA A 146 -26.11 8.39 -2.00
CA ALA A 146 -26.13 8.36 -3.47
C ALA A 146 -27.32 7.57 -4.06
N LYS A 147 -27.65 6.42 -3.46
CA LYS A 147 -28.58 5.43 -4.04
C LYS A 147 -29.62 4.87 -3.06
N GLY A 148 -29.70 5.42 -1.86
CA GLY A 148 -30.61 4.99 -0.82
C GLY A 148 -31.80 5.92 -0.59
N HIS A 149 -32.83 5.39 0.06
CA HIS A 149 -33.94 6.16 0.62
C HIS A 149 -34.61 5.40 1.77
N CYS A 150 -35.38 6.12 2.59
CA CYS A 150 -36.24 5.54 3.60
C CYS A 150 -37.70 5.52 3.11
N HIS A 151 -38.42 4.45 3.41
CA HIS A 151 -39.87 4.44 3.33
C HIS A 151 -40.48 4.96 4.63
N TYR A 152 -41.59 5.68 4.52
CA TYR A 152 -42.34 6.21 5.65
C TYR A 152 -43.75 5.62 5.65
N HIS A 153 -44.21 5.13 6.80
CA HIS A 153 -45.57 4.69 7.01
C HIS A 153 -46.21 5.54 8.12
N LYS A 154 -47.32 6.22 7.82
CA LYS A 154 -47.99 7.17 8.74
C LYS A 154 -47.03 8.20 9.37
N GLY A 155 -46.11 8.74 8.56
CA GLY A 155 -45.14 9.74 9.00
C GLY A 155 -43.95 9.21 9.81
N ARG A 156 -43.83 7.89 10.02
CA ARG A 156 -42.69 7.26 10.70
C ARG A 156 -41.86 6.42 9.72
N VAL A 157 -40.54 6.43 9.88
CA VAL A 157 -39.64 5.55 9.10
C VAL A 157 -40.00 4.08 9.30
N SER A 158 -40.06 3.32 8.20
CA SER A 158 -40.48 1.91 8.21
C SER A 158 -39.42 0.96 7.67
N SER A 159 -38.66 1.39 6.65
CA SER A 159 -37.59 0.57 6.08
C SER A 159 -36.57 1.42 5.33
N MET A 160 -35.33 0.91 5.30
CA MET A 160 -34.23 1.46 4.51
C MET A 160 -34.14 0.69 3.19
N VAL A 161 -33.95 1.38 2.07
CA VAL A 161 -33.81 0.78 0.74
C VAL A 161 -32.56 1.30 0.06
N LEU A 162 -31.78 0.41 -0.57
CA LEU A 162 -30.66 0.75 -1.46
C LEU A 162 -30.94 0.24 -2.87
N ASN A 163 -30.71 1.11 -3.86
CA ASN A 163 -30.91 0.80 -5.28
C ASN A 163 -29.59 0.33 -5.91
N CYS A 164 -29.52 -0.94 -6.30
CA CYS A 164 -28.38 -1.53 -7.03
C CYS A 164 -28.78 -1.82 -8.48
N TYR A 165 -27.83 -1.75 -9.42
CA TYR A 165 -28.07 -2.24 -10.78
C TYR A 165 -27.86 -3.75 -10.87
N SER A 166 -28.56 -4.42 -11.79
CA SER A 166 -28.46 -5.87 -12.00
C SER A 166 -27.04 -6.36 -12.30
N ARG A 167 -26.18 -5.51 -12.88
CA ARG A 167 -24.77 -5.82 -13.17
C ARG A 167 -23.85 -5.75 -11.94
N ASP A 168 -24.25 -5.05 -10.89
CA ASP A 168 -23.41 -4.71 -9.72
C ASP A 168 -23.51 -5.81 -8.63
N ASN A 169 -23.37 -7.08 -9.04
CA ASN A 169 -23.59 -8.22 -8.15
C ASN A 169 -22.56 -8.28 -7.00
N ASP A 170 -21.30 -7.91 -7.25
CA ASP A 170 -20.23 -7.88 -6.23
C ASP A 170 -20.49 -6.78 -5.19
N LEU A 171 -20.93 -5.60 -5.65
CA LEU A 171 -21.37 -4.50 -4.80
C LEU A 171 -22.59 -4.89 -3.95
N ARG A 172 -23.61 -5.51 -4.56
CA ARG A 172 -24.84 -5.96 -3.85
C ARG A 172 -24.51 -6.91 -2.70
N GLU A 173 -23.68 -7.92 -2.96
CA GLU A 173 -23.26 -8.89 -1.95
C GLU A 173 -22.38 -8.27 -0.87
N TYR A 174 -21.55 -7.29 -1.24
CA TYR A 174 -20.76 -6.51 -0.30
C TYR A 174 -21.65 -5.71 0.66
N LEU A 175 -22.58 -4.91 0.13
CA LEU A 175 -23.52 -4.13 0.92
C LEU A 175 -24.41 -5.01 1.79
N SER A 176 -24.94 -6.12 1.26
CA SER A 176 -25.79 -7.06 2.01
C SER A 176 -25.07 -7.66 3.22
N ARG A 177 -23.80 -8.07 3.04
CA ARG A 177 -22.97 -8.59 4.12
C ARG A 177 -22.68 -7.52 5.18
N ASN A 178 -22.31 -6.32 4.77
CA ASN A 178 -21.98 -5.23 5.69
C ASN A 178 -23.20 -4.81 6.49
N ILE A 179 -24.38 -4.71 5.86
CA ILE A 179 -25.65 -4.45 6.56
C ILE A 179 -25.91 -5.53 7.63
N ALA A 180 -25.74 -6.81 7.28
CA ALA A 180 -25.94 -7.91 8.22
C ALA A 180 -24.93 -7.89 9.37
N GLN A 181 -23.66 -7.53 9.10
CA GLN A 181 -22.61 -7.46 10.12
C GLN A 181 -22.78 -6.26 11.06
N ILE A 182 -23.10 -5.08 10.53
CA ILE A 182 -23.21 -3.85 11.31
C ILE A 182 -24.46 -3.89 12.19
N PHE A 183 -25.61 -4.31 11.64
CA PHE A 183 -26.90 -4.19 12.31
C PHE A 183 -27.49 -5.52 12.81
N GLY A 184 -26.82 -6.65 12.54
CA GLY A 184 -27.33 -7.98 12.87
C GLY A 184 -28.55 -8.42 12.05
N LYS A 185 -28.91 -7.68 10.99
CA LYS A 185 -30.11 -7.92 10.18
C LYS A 185 -29.81 -7.86 8.70
N ALA A 186 -29.98 -8.98 7.99
CA ALA A 186 -29.77 -9.03 6.55
C ALA A 186 -30.89 -8.32 5.76
N PRO A 187 -30.58 -7.64 4.64
CA PRO A 187 -31.59 -7.07 3.76
C PRO A 187 -32.32 -8.16 2.97
N GLN A 188 -33.55 -7.87 2.56
CA GLN A 188 -34.31 -8.62 1.57
C GLN A 188 -34.06 -8.03 0.18
N GLU A 189 -34.04 -8.89 -0.84
CA GLU A 189 -33.82 -8.48 -2.22
C GLU A 189 -35.12 -8.48 -3.03
N TYR A 190 -35.38 -7.37 -3.72
CA TYR A 190 -36.51 -7.26 -4.64
C TYR A 190 -36.01 -6.92 -6.05
N HIS A 191 -36.32 -7.78 -7.01
CA HIS A 191 -35.89 -7.62 -8.39
C HIS A 191 -36.95 -6.82 -9.17
N ARG A 192 -36.55 -5.67 -9.74
CA ARG A 192 -37.40 -4.83 -10.59
C ARG A 192 -36.68 -4.46 -11.89
N GLN A 193 -36.98 -5.19 -12.97
CA GLN A 193 -36.36 -4.98 -14.30
C GLN A 193 -34.82 -4.96 -14.22
N ALA A 194 -34.18 -3.81 -14.50
CA ALA A 194 -32.74 -3.61 -14.46
C ALA A 194 -32.19 -3.18 -13.07
N LEU A 195 -33.07 -3.00 -12.09
CA LEU A 195 -32.74 -2.58 -10.72
C LEU A 195 -33.02 -3.72 -9.72
N ILE A 196 -32.16 -3.83 -8.72
CA ILE A 196 -32.32 -4.73 -7.57
C ILE A 196 -32.34 -3.86 -6.31
N LEU A 197 -33.39 -3.99 -5.52
CA LEU A 197 -33.57 -3.24 -4.28
C LEU A 197 -33.12 -4.10 -3.10
N LEU A 198 -32.18 -3.59 -2.30
CA LEU A 198 -31.86 -4.15 -0.99
C LEU A 198 -32.68 -3.42 0.06
N GLN A 199 -33.67 -4.08 0.64
CA GLN A 199 -34.58 -3.49 1.61
C GLN A 199 -34.38 -4.10 2.99
N VAL A 200 -34.18 -3.25 4.00
CA VAL A 200 -34.11 -3.64 5.41
C VAL A 200 -35.39 -3.17 6.10
N LEU A 201 -36.26 -4.12 6.44
CA LEU A 201 -37.51 -3.86 7.17
C LEU A 201 -37.20 -3.63 8.66
N SER A 202 -36.77 -2.44 9.05
CA SER A 202 -36.46 -2.07 10.43
C SER A 202 -36.59 -0.57 10.64
N ASN A 203 -37.46 -0.16 11.57
CA ASN A 203 -37.63 1.25 11.91
C ASN A 203 -36.37 1.84 12.54
N ASP A 204 -35.67 1.08 13.39
CA ASP A 204 -34.45 1.56 14.07
C ASP A 204 -33.28 1.73 13.10
N ILE A 205 -33.11 0.81 12.14
CA ILE A 205 -32.05 0.95 11.12
C ILE A 205 -32.42 2.07 10.15
N ALA A 206 -33.67 2.13 9.69
CA ALA A 206 -34.13 3.22 8.83
C ALA A 206 -33.99 4.59 9.53
N GLY A 207 -34.33 4.67 10.81
CA GLY A 207 -34.19 5.88 11.62
C GLY A 207 -32.74 6.25 11.94
N ALA A 208 -31.83 5.26 12.00
CA ALA A 208 -30.40 5.54 12.09
C ALA A 208 -29.87 6.24 10.83
N PHE A 209 -30.27 5.78 9.63
CA PHE A 209 -29.92 6.45 8.37
C PHE A 209 -30.65 7.78 8.15
N ASP A 210 -31.86 7.91 8.68
CA ASP A 210 -32.59 9.20 8.75
C ASP A 210 -31.80 10.22 9.57
N GLN A 211 -31.28 9.83 10.75
CA GLN A 211 -30.44 10.66 11.61
C GLN A 211 -29.06 10.95 11.01
N LEU A 212 -28.36 9.92 10.51
CA LEU A 212 -26.97 10.05 10.00
C LEU A 212 -26.89 10.78 8.67
N CYS A 213 -27.77 10.45 7.74
CA CYS A 213 -27.71 10.91 6.35
C CYS A 213 -28.75 11.99 6.04
N ASN A 214 -29.47 12.46 7.06
CA ASN A 214 -30.55 13.44 6.95
C ASN A 214 -31.62 13.02 5.91
N ALA A 215 -31.96 11.72 5.91
CA ALA A 215 -32.93 11.17 4.97
C ALA A 215 -34.27 11.91 5.13
N GLY A 216 -34.90 12.34 4.04
CA GLY A 216 -36.18 13.06 4.08
C GLY A 216 -36.09 14.59 4.18
N SER A 217 -34.94 15.19 4.51
CA SER A 217 -34.77 16.66 4.58
C SER A 217 -34.79 17.39 3.23
N GLY A 218 -34.62 16.65 2.13
CA GLY A 218 -34.48 17.23 0.79
C GLY A 218 -33.16 17.94 0.52
N ILE A 219 -32.19 17.85 1.44
CA ILE A 219 -30.83 18.41 1.30
C ILE A 219 -29.81 17.34 1.73
N SER A 220 -28.95 16.93 0.81
CA SER A 220 -27.85 15.99 1.11
C SER A 220 -26.57 16.74 1.51
N ARG A 221 -25.92 16.28 2.58
CA ARG A 221 -24.63 16.76 3.11
C ARG A 221 -23.80 15.57 3.59
N VAL A 222 -22.50 15.80 3.78
CA VAL A 222 -21.63 14.84 4.48
C VAL A 222 -22.05 14.76 5.96
N PRO A 223 -22.19 13.55 6.55
CA PRO A 223 -22.50 13.40 7.99
C PRO A 223 -21.44 14.05 8.87
N GLU A 224 -21.85 14.74 9.95
CA GLU A 224 -20.96 15.60 10.76
C GLU A 224 -19.71 14.87 11.28
N GLY A 225 -19.86 13.62 11.74
CA GLY A 225 -18.75 12.83 12.26
C GLY A 225 -17.65 12.51 11.23
N ILE A 226 -17.95 12.58 9.93
CA ILE A 226 -16.96 12.30 8.86
C ILE A 226 -15.90 13.41 8.78
N TRP A 227 -16.22 14.66 9.14
CA TRP A 227 -15.27 15.78 9.04
C TRP A 227 -14.04 15.63 9.96
N ARG A 228 -14.22 14.93 11.09
CA ARG A 228 -13.18 14.68 12.11
C ARG A 228 -12.80 13.20 12.24
N ALA A 229 -13.24 12.38 11.29
CA ALA A 229 -12.96 10.95 11.30
C ALA A 229 -11.53 10.62 10.84
N PRO A 230 -11.01 9.43 11.19
CA PRO A 230 -9.77 8.89 10.62
C PRO A 230 -9.84 8.76 9.11
N GLU A 231 -8.66 8.78 8.48
CA GLU A 231 -8.53 8.70 7.03
C GLU A 231 -9.32 7.56 6.39
N ALA A 232 -9.22 6.34 6.96
CA ALA A 232 -9.89 5.17 6.44
C ALA A 232 -11.42 5.32 6.41
N VAL A 233 -12.00 6.00 7.41
CA VAL A 233 -13.44 6.27 7.50
C VAL A 233 -13.86 7.31 6.47
N VAL A 234 -13.11 8.40 6.32
CA VAL A 234 -13.36 9.43 5.29
C VAL A 234 -13.25 8.83 3.89
N ALA A 235 -12.22 8.00 3.65
CA ALA A 235 -12.04 7.27 2.41
C ALA A 235 -13.20 6.29 2.17
N GLY A 236 -13.66 5.58 3.19
CA GLY A 236 -14.84 4.71 3.12
C GLY A 236 -16.09 5.47 2.69
N PHE A 237 -16.37 6.60 3.33
CA PHE A 237 -17.50 7.47 2.98
C PHE A 237 -17.46 7.91 1.51
N LEU A 238 -16.32 8.47 1.07
CA LEU A 238 -16.13 8.90 -0.31
C LEU A 238 -16.28 7.75 -1.29
N ARG A 239 -15.70 6.58 -0.98
CA ARG A 239 -15.79 5.37 -1.80
C ARG A 239 -17.24 4.93 -1.99
N GLY A 240 -18.03 4.92 -0.91
CA GLY A 240 -19.46 4.59 -0.97
C GLY A 240 -20.27 5.58 -1.81
N TYR A 241 -20.09 6.88 -1.57
CA TYR A 241 -20.83 7.94 -2.28
C TYR A 241 -20.50 7.94 -3.78
N ILE A 242 -19.22 7.88 -4.12
CA ILE A 242 -18.73 7.89 -5.50
C ILE A 242 -19.11 6.57 -6.20
N GLU A 243 -19.09 5.42 -5.51
CA GLU A 243 -19.61 4.16 -6.06
C GLU A 243 -21.07 4.30 -6.53
N GLY A 244 -21.91 5.02 -5.79
CA GLY A 244 -23.31 5.23 -6.18
C GLY A 244 -23.46 6.19 -7.37
N ASP A 245 -22.89 7.38 -7.30
CA ASP A 245 -23.22 8.48 -8.22
C ASP A 245 -22.20 8.76 -9.32
N ALA A 246 -21.03 8.12 -9.29
CA ALA A 246 -20.01 8.37 -10.31
C ALA A 246 -20.10 7.44 -11.52
N GLY A 247 -19.88 8.04 -12.69
CA GLY A 247 -19.62 7.38 -13.95
C GLY A 247 -18.19 7.62 -14.45
N ILE A 248 -17.68 6.70 -15.27
CA ILE A 248 -16.37 6.84 -15.93
C ILE A 248 -16.63 7.09 -17.41
N CYS A 249 -16.24 8.28 -17.88
CA CYS A 249 -16.38 8.68 -19.28
C CYS A 249 -15.01 8.64 -19.98
N GLY A 250 -14.91 7.92 -21.10
CA GLY A 250 -13.64 7.66 -21.79
C GLY A 250 -12.83 8.91 -22.22
N LYS A 251 -13.47 10.08 -22.34
CA LYS A 251 -12.77 11.35 -22.61
C LYS A 251 -12.42 12.14 -21.34
N ASN A 252 -13.23 12.03 -20.29
CA ASN A 252 -13.21 12.95 -19.16
C ASN A 252 -12.84 12.31 -17.80
N GLY A 253 -12.61 11.00 -17.76
CA GLY A 253 -12.31 10.26 -16.54
C GLY A 253 -13.54 10.11 -15.66
N MET A 254 -13.36 10.29 -14.34
CA MET A 254 -14.43 10.14 -13.36
C MET A 254 -15.29 11.42 -13.23
N LEU A 255 -16.61 11.24 -13.27
CA LEU A 255 -17.61 12.29 -13.20
C LEU A 255 -18.74 11.88 -12.26
N ILE A 256 -19.02 12.72 -11.26
CA ILE A 256 -20.08 12.56 -10.27
C ILE A 256 -21.16 13.59 -10.60
N SER A 257 -22.43 13.20 -10.52
CA SER A 257 -23.54 14.12 -10.73
C SER A 257 -24.48 14.12 -9.52
N SER A 258 -24.95 15.29 -9.10
CA SER A 258 -25.89 15.43 -7.99
C SER A 258 -26.86 16.58 -8.22
N ALA A 259 -28.07 16.47 -7.69
CA ALA A 259 -29.02 17.60 -7.63
C ALA A 259 -28.67 18.60 -6.52
N HIS A 260 -27.77 18.24 -5.60
CA HIS A 260 -27.38 19.06 -4.44
C HIS A 260 -25.91 19.49 -4.55
N VAL A 261 -25.70 20.75 -4.94
CA VAL A 261 -24.35 21.35 -5.02
C VAL A 261 -23.63 21.34 -3.68
N THR A 262 -24.37 21.44 -2.57
CA THR A 262 -23.82 21.39 -1.20
C THR A 262 -23.10 20.08 -0.94
N MET A 263 -23.67 18.95 -1.36
CA MET A 263 -23.02 17.64 -1.26
C MET A 263 -21.75 17.57 -2.10
N LEU A 264 -21.77 18.08 -3.33
CA LEU A 264 -20.57 18.09 -4.18
C LEU A 264 -19.46 18.98 -3.64
N ARG A 265 -19.80 20.10 -2.99
CA ARG A 265 -18.82 20.95 -2.32
C ARG A 265 -18.22 20.28 -1.10
N ASP A 266 -19.04 19.60 -0.29
CA ASP A 266 -18.52 18.85 0.83
C ASP A 266 -17.55 17.75 0.35
N VAL A 267 -17.93 17.01 -0.68
CA VAL A 267 -17.08 16.01 -1.35
C VAL A 267 -15.81 16.64 -1.93
N GLN A 268 -15.91 17.83 -2.53
CA GLN A 268 -14.74 18.58 -3.01
C GLN A 268 -13.77 18.92 -1.87
N GLN A 269 -14.26 19.28 -0.68
CA GLN A 269 -13.42 19.50 0.51
C GLN A 269 -12.74 18.22 0.99
N LEU A 270 -13.49 17.11 1.08
CA LEU A 270 -12.92 15.83 1.50
C LEU A 270 -11.87 15.31 0.48
N LEU A 271 -12.14 15.43 -0.83
CA LEU A 271 -11.16 15.09 -1.87
C LEU A 271 -9.88 15.93 -1.75
N LEU A 272 -10.01 17.21 -1.37
CA LEU A 272 -8.86 18.08 -1.14
C LEU A 272 -8.00 17.63 0.05
N MET A 273 -8.58 17.01 1.08
CA MET A 273 -7.80 16.39 2.17
C MET A 273 -6.89 15.26 1.66
N PHE A 274 -7.26 14.55 0.61
CA PHE A 274 -6.42 13.55 -0.05
C PHE A 274 -5.45 14.17 -1.09
N GLY A 275 -5.36 15.51 -1.17
CA GLY A 275 -4.55 16.21 -2.18
C GLY A 275 -5.13 16.14 -3.60
N MET A 276 -6.42 15.82 -3.74
CA MET A 276 -7.09 15.72 -5.04
C MET A 276 -7.86 17.00 -5.37
N HIS A 277 -7.49 17.64 -6.48
CA HIS A 277 -8.25 18.76 -7.01
C HIS A 277 -9.45 18.27 -7.83
N SER A 278 -10.60 18.93 -7.64
CA SER A 278 -11.82 18.69 -8.40
C SER A 278 -12.55 19.98 -8.76
N ASN A 279 -13.32 19.93 -9.84
CA ASN A 279 -14.10 21.08 -10.33
C ASN A 279 -15.58 20.74 -10.27
N ILE A 280 -16.41 21.72 -9.90
CA ILE A 280 -17.87 21.64 -9.96
C ILE A 280 -18.39 22.56 -11.07
N TRP A 281 -19.34 22.08 -11.87
CA TRP A 281 -20.03 22.89 -12.87
C TRP A 281 -21.52 22.55 -12.94
N LEU A 282 -22.30 23.44 -13.55
CA LEU A 282 -23.71 23.21 -13.83
C LEU A 282 -23.87 22.36 -15.10
N VAL A 283 -24.59 21.25 -15.00
CA VAL A 283 -25.01 20.42 -16.13
C VAL A 283 -26.35 20.97 -16.64
N LYS A 284 -26.41 21.35 -17.93
CA LYS A 284 -27.64 21.90 -18.53
C LYS A 284 -28.80 20.88 -18.39
N PRO A 285 -29.95 21.25 -17.81
CA PRO A 285 -31.11 20.37 -17.83
C PRO A 285 -31.59 20.20 -19.27
N GLY A 286 -32.02 18.99 -19.63
CA GLY A 286 -32.52 18.68 -20.97
C GLY A 286 -33.87 19.36 -21.28
N ASN A 287 -34.61 19.79 -20.25
CA ASN A 287 -35.91 20.46 -20.33
C ASN A 287 -36.05 21.52 -19.21
N GLU A 288 -36.75 22.64 -19.47
CA GLU A 288 -36.97 23.76 -18.52
C GLU A 288 -37.74 23.36 -17.23
N LYS A 289 -38.40 22.20 -17.21
CA LYS A 289 -39.13 21.66 -16.05
C LYS A 289 -38.27 20.78 -15.12
N GLN A 290 -37.02 20.50 -15.46
CA GLN A 290 -36.12 19.66 -14.66
C GLN A 290 -35.26 20.52 -13.72
N ARG A 291 -35.03 20.01 -12.50
CA ARG A 291 -34.13 20.64 -11.52
C ARG A 291 -32.70 20.72 -12.07
N ASN A 292 -31.97 21.75 -11.63
CA ASN A 292 -30.55 21.90 -11.91
C ASN A 292 -29.78 20.66 -11.43
N VAL A 293 -28.87 20.15 -12.26
CA VAL A 293 -27.95 19.07 -11.92
C VAL A 293 -26.54 19.61 -11.96
N TYR A 294 -25.73 19.25 -10.97
CA TYR A 294 -24.35 19.67 -10.83
C TYR A 294 -23.44 18.49 -11.11
N GLY A 295 -22.33 18.73 -11.81
CA GLY A 295 -21.30 17.75 -12.06
C GLY A 295 -20.04 18.09 -11.26
N LEU A 296 -19.38 17.08 -10.69
CA LEU A 296 -18.05 17.15 -10.12
C LEU A 296 -17.10 16.25 -10.90
N ARG A 297 -15.89 16.73 -11.18
CA ARG A 297 -14.84 16.01 -11.93
C ARG A 297 -13.54 16.12 -11.18
N ILE A 298 -12.86 14.98 -11.04
CA ILE A 298 -11.46 14.95 -10.59
C ILE A 298 -10.56 15.32 -11.78
N SER A 299 -9.86 16.45 -11.67
CA SER A 299 -9.44 17.26 -12.82
C SER A 299 -8.37 16.59 -13.70
N SER A 300 -7.49 15.76 -13.14
CA SER A 300 -6.32 15.21 -13.85
C SER A 300 -6.09 13.72 -13.58
N THR A 301 -5.33 13.06 -14.47
CA THR A 301 -4.96 11.63 -14.34
C THR A 301 -4.17 11.33 -13.05
N PRO A 302 -3.20 12.16 -12.61
CA PRO A 302 -2.55 11.97 -11.30
C PRO A 302 -3.54 11.94 -10.13
N HIS A 303 -4.53 12.85 -10.09
CA HIS A 303 -5.54 12.84 -9.03
C HIS A 303 -6.45 11.62 -9.10
N GLN A 304 -6.77 11.13 -10.31
CA GLN A 304 -7.52 9.88 -10.48
C GLN A 304 -6.70 8.64 -10.08
N ARG A 305 -5.37 8.70 -10.17
CA ARG A 305 -4.47 7.67 -9.64
C ARG A 305 -4.46 7.69 -8.11
N VAL A 306 -4.31 8.86 -7.50
CA VAL A 306 -4.45 9.03 -6.04
C VAL A 306 -5.80 8.50 -5.57
N TYR A 307 -6.88 8.78 -6.30
CA TYR A 307 -8.18 8.19 -6.02
C TYR A 307 -8.13 6.66 -6.04
N LEU A 308 -7.55 6.02 -7.07
CA LEU A 308 -7.45 4.55 -7.16
C LEU A 308 -6.63 3.92 -6.03
N GLU A 309 -5.57 4.60 -5.58
CA GLU A 309 -4.64 4.12 -4.56
C GLU A 309 -5.20 4.32 -3.14
N GLN A 310 -5.79 5.48 -2.85
CA GLN A 310 -6.18 5.86 -1.48
C GLN A 310 -7.68 5.65 -1.19
N ILE A 311 -8.56 5.79 -2.19
CA ILE A 311 -10.02 5.65 -2.01
C ILE A 311 -10.55 4.41 -2.72
N GLY A 312 -10.29 4.22 -4.01
CA GLY A 312 -10.69 3.03 -4.77
C GLY A 312 -12.19 2.94 -5.07
N TRP A 313 -12.63 1.74 -5.43
CA TRP A 313 -14.03 1.42 -5.78
C TRP A 313 -14.46 0.15 -5.05
N LEU A 314 -15.74 0.06 -4.70
CA LEU A 314 -16.34 -1.17 -4.18
C LEU A 314 -16.53 -2.19 -5.31
N SER A 315 -17.00 -1.74 -6.49
CA SER A 315 -17.19 -2.63 -7.64
C SER A 315 -15.89 -2.87 -8.42
N ALA A 316 -15.65 -4.12 -8.78
CA ALA A 316 -14.44 -4.52 -9.51
C ALA A 316 -14.41 -3.92 -10.93
N TRP A 317 -15.56 -3.75 -11.56
CA TRP A 317 -15.63 -3.25 -12.94
C TRP A 317 -15.34 -1.76 -13.05
N LYS A 318 -15.83 -0.92 -12.13
CA LYS A 318 -15.47 0.51 -12.10
C LYS A 318 -14.00 0.71 -11.80
N ARG A 319 -13.44 -0.10 -10.86
CA ARG A 319 -12.00 -0.14 -10.60
C ARG A 319 -11.20 -0.45 -11.86
N GLY A 320 -11.59 -1.49 -12.60
CA GLY A 320 -10.92 -1.89 -13.83
C GLY A 320 -11.05 -0.84 -14.95
N LEU A 321 -12.21 -0.20 -15.10
CA LEU A 321 -12.40 0.84 -16.12
C LEU A 321 -11.57 2.09 -15.83
N LEU A 322 -11.53 2.58 -14.58
CA LEU A 322 -10.71 3.73 -14.23
C LEU A 322 -9.22 3.38 -14.33
N GLY A 323 -8.83 2.16 -13.94
CA GLY A 323 -7.47 1.64 -14.14
C GLY A 323 -7.04 1.68 -15.61
N LYS A 324 -7.89 1.20 -16.53
CA LYS A 324 -7.65 1.28 -17.99
C LYS A 324 -7.57 2.73 -18.48
N TYR A 325 -8.42 3.61 -17.96
CA TYR A 325 -8.38 5.04 -18.31
C TYR A 325 -7.05 5.68 -17.88
N VAL A 326 -6.59 5.41 -16.66
CA VAL A 326 -5.32 5.92 -16.13
C VAL A 326 -4.11 5.33 -16.84
N GLN A 327 -4.15 4.05 -17.24
CA GLN A 327 -3.08 3.40 -18.01
C GLN A 327 -3.00 3.88 -19.46
N SER A 328 -4.13 4.12 -20.12
CA SER A 328 -4.16 4.57 -21.52
C SER A 328 -3.67 6.02 -21.70
N ARG A 329 -3.68 6.81 -20.63
CA ARG A 329 -3.08 8.15 -20.55
C ARG A 329 -1.70 8.03 -19.89
N SER A 330 -0.67 7.64 -20.66
CA SER A 330 0.73 7.56 -20.21
C SER A 330 1.14 8.76 -19.34
N ALA A 331 2.15 8.57 -18.48
CA ALA A 331 2.77 9.62 -17.65
C ALA A 331 3.33 10.85 -18.43
N ALA A 332 3.18 10.86 -19.76
CA ALA A 332 3.73 11.83 -20.69
C ALA A 332 2.65 12.73 -21.35
N ASP A 333 1.44 12.86 -20.81
CA ASP A 333 0.47 13.89 -21.29
C ASP A 333 0.83 15.26 -20.67
N PRO A 334 1.49 16.18 -21.41
CA PRO A 334 1.98 17.45 -20.86
C PRO A 334 0.84 18.42 -20.54
N HIS A 335 -0.39 18.13 -20.99
CA HIS A 335 -1.57 18.95 -20.76
C HIS A 335 -2.21 18.77 -19.37
N ASN A 336 -1.64 17.90 -18.52
CA ASN A 336 -2.15 17.61 -17.18
C ASN A 336 -1.29 18.16 -16.03
N ASP A 337 -0.17 18.82 -16.32
CA ASP A 337 0.68 19.46 -15.30
C ASP A 337 0.08 20.83 -14.91
N PRO A 338 -0.20 21.10 -13.62
CA PRO A 338 -0.76 22.38 -13.20
C PRO A 338 0.15 23.53 -13.63
N SER A 339 -0.45 24.60 -14.14
CA SER A 339 0.25 25.83 -14.50
C SER A 339 -0.13 26.99 -13.60
N ILE A 340 0.85 27.80 -13.25
CA ILE A 340 0.69 29.05 -12.52
C ILE A 340 0.91 30.23 -13.45
N THR A 341 0.09 31.26 -13.31
CA THR A 341 0.26 32.54 -13.97
C THR A 341 1.33 33.36 -13.27
N LEU A 342 2.29 33.87 -14.05
CA LEU A 342 3.37 34.71 -13.55
C LEU A 342 2.90 36.18 -13.45
N PRO A 343 3.39 36.94 -12.43
CA PRO A 343 3.09 38.36 -12.29
C PRO A 343 3.50 39.18 -13.51
N ALA A 344 2.78 40.28 -13.77
CA ALA A 344 3.19 41.26 -14.77
C ALA A 344 4.58 41.82 -14.39
N GLY A 345 5.54 41.75 -15.31
CA GLY A 345 6.94 42.17 -15.05
C GLY A 345 7.84 41.11 -14.40
N PHE A 346 7.42 39.84 -14.31
CA PHE A 346 8.28 38.77 -13.81
C PHE A 346 9.53 38.59 -14.68
N ASP A 347 10.70 38.92 -14.15
CA ASP A 347 11.97 38.91 -14.89
C ASP A 347 12.52 37.48 -15.11
N LEU A 348 12.07 36.86 -16.19
CA LEU A 348 12.61 35.59 -16.69
C LEU A 348 14.00 35.72 -17.34
N ALA A 349 14.36 36.92 -17.82
CA ALA A 349 15.63 37.14 -18.48
C ALA A 349 16.79 37.07 -17.48
N GLY A 350 16.58 37.56 -16.24
CA GLY A 350 17.52 37.44 -15.13
C GLY A 350 17.85 36.00 -14.72
N LEU A 351 16.97 35.02 -14.98
CA LEU A 351 17.24 33.60 -14.72
C LEU A 351 18.19 32.98 -15.77
N LYS A 352 18.24 33.56 -16.97
CA LYS A 352 18.94 32.98 -18.12
C LYS A 352 20.45 32.81 -17.86
N PRO A 353 21.22 33.81 -17.38
CA PRO A 353 22.65 33.62 -17.13
C PRO A 353 22.95 32.52 -16.11
N ALA A 354 22.15 32.46 -15.02
CA ALA A 354 22.30 31.45 -13.98
C ALA A 354 22.03 30.04 -14.51
N VAL A 355 20.99 29.85 -15.32
CA VAL A 355 20.66 28.56 -15.93
C VAL A 355 21.76 28.10 -16.89
N TYR A 356 22.26 28.99 -17.75
CA TYR A 356 23.34 28.64 -18.69
C TYR A 356 24.66 28.35 -17.98
N LYS A 357 24.93 28.99 -16.84
CA LYS A 357 26.11 28.71 -16.01
C LYS A 357 25.98 27.36 -15.32
N ALA A 358 24.87 27.10 -14.64
CA ALA A 358 24.59 25.85 -13.95
C ALA A 358 24.59 24.66 -14.92
N THR A 359 23.97 24.82 -16.10
CA THR A 359 23.93 23.75 -17.11
C THR A 359 25.33 23.42 -17.64
N ARG A 360 26.15 24.43 -17.95
CA ARG A 360 27.54 24.22 -18.38
C ARG A 360 28.39 23.53 -17.30
N ALA A 361 28.20 23.91 -16.04
CA ALA A 361 28.92 23.31 -14.92
C ALA A 361 28.47 21.86 -14.64
N SER A 362 27.18 21.54 -14.84
CA SER A 362 26.64 20.18 -14.68
C SER A 362 27.01 19.20 -15.81
N GLY A 363 27.57 19.71 -16.93
CA GLY A 363 27.80 18.89 -18.13
C GLY A 363 26.52 18.43 -18.86
N ALA A 364 25.33 18.79 -18.37
CA ALA A 364 24.05 18.47 -18.99
C ALA A 364 23.76 19.37 -20.20
N THR A 365 22.96 18.88 -21.14
CA THR A 365 22.33 19.73 -22.17
C THR A 365 21.03 20.33 -21.64
N ILE A 366 20.80 21.62 -21.87
CA ILE A 366 19.50 22.26 -21.56
C ILE A 366 18.43 21.50 -22.34
N SER A 367 17.42 20.95 -21.65
CA SER A 367 16.37 20.18 -22.31
C SER A 367 15.66 21.04 -23.37
N ASP A 368 15.25 20.41 -24.48
CA ASP A 368 14.51 21.10 -25.55
C ASP A 368 13.29 21.85 -25.03
N SER A 369 12.65 21.32 -23.98
CA SER A 369 11.51 21.94 -23.29
C SER A 369 11.86 23.26 -22.60
N LEU A 370 13.01 23.34 -21.92
CA LEU A 370 13.49 24.57 -21.28
C LEU A 370 14.00 25.56 -22.34
N THR A 371 14.70 25.08 -23.36
CA THR A 371 15.16 25.88 -24.51
C THR A 371 13.98 26.51 -25.25
N MET A 372 12.93 25.75 -25.54
CA MET A 372 11.67 26.24 -26.11
C MET A 372 10.96 27.23 -25.20
N PHE A 373 10.98 27.03 -23.88
CA PHE A 373 10.37 27.96 -22.93
C PHE A 373 11.12 29.30 -22.92
N PHE A 374 12.45 29.30 -22.84
CA PHE A 374 13.26 30.53 -22.95
C PHE A 374 13.09 31.21 -24.31
N GLY A 375 13.10 30.44 -25.41
CA GLY A 375 12.92 30.98 -26.76
C GLY A 375 11.53 31.56 -27.00
N GLY A 376 10.48 30.88 -26.50
CA GLY A 376 9.08 31.30 -26.64
C GLY A 376 8.66 32.42 -25.69
N ALA A 377 9.19 32.45 -24.46
CA ALA A 377 8.93 33.52 -23.48
C ALA A 377 9.67 34.81 -23.86
N ALA A 378 10.94 34.73 -24.30
CA ALA A 378 11.69 35.88 -24.79
C ALA A 378 11.02 36.53 -26.01
N LYS A 379 10.43 35.74 -26.91
CA LYS A 379 9.69 36.25 -28.09
C LYS A 379 8.38 36.98 -27.71
N ARG A 380 7.76 36.63 -26.57
CA ARG A 380 6.54 37.28 -26.04
C ARG A 380 6.82 38.49 -25.15
N LEU A 381 7.98 38.51 -24.48
CA LEU A 381 8.45 39.60 -23.63
C LEU A 381 9.19 40.70 -24.40
N ALA A 382 9.85 40.38 -25.53
CA ALA A 382 10.55 41.35 -26.38
C ALA A 382 9.61 42.24 -27.22
N THR A 383 8.35 41.83 -27.38
CA THR A 383 7.29 42.69 -27.90
C THR A 383 6.53 43.25 -26.72
N SER A 384 6.62 44.55 -26.45
CA SER A 384 5.87 45.24 -25.37
C SER A 384 4.35 45.11 -25.49
N ASN A 385 3.86 44.51 -26.57
CA ASN A 385 2.49 44.01 -26.74
C ASN A 385 2.54 42.51 -27.06
N SER A 386 2.09 41.65 -26.14
CA SER A 386 1.68 40.29 -26.50
C SER A 386 0.56 40.42 -27.53
N PRO A 387 0.68 39.87 -28.76
CA PRO A 387 -0.35 39.99 -29.80
C PRO A 387 -1.71 39.37 -29.40
N SER A 388 -1.77 38.70 -28.25
CA SER A 388 -2.93 37.95 -27.75
C SER A 388 -3.48 38.40 -26.39
N GLY A 389 -2.81 39.35 -25.70
CA GLY A 389 -3.22 39.79 -24.35
C GLY A 389 -3.21 38.71 -23.26
N LYS A 390 -2.74 37.48 -23.53
CA LYS A 390 -2.75 36.38 -22.56
C LYS A 390 -1.56 36.44 -21.60
N PRO A 391 -1.79 36.26 -20.29
CA PRO A 391 -0.73 36.27 -19.29
C PRO A 391 0.21 35.07 -19.46
N LEU A 392 1.47 35.23 -19.06
CA LEU A 392 2.48 34.18 -19.18
C LEU A 392 2.29 33.13 -18.09
N THR A 393 2.25 31.85 -18.46
CA THR A 393 2.10 30.74 -17.53
C THR A 393 3.32 29.81 -17.55
N ILE A 394 3.59 29.16 -16.42
CA ILE A 394 4.64 28.15 -16.27
C ILE A 394 4.06 26.93 -15.56
N THR A 395 4.49 25.73 -15.94
CA THR A 395 4.02 24.50 -15.30
C THR A 395 4.86 24.15 -14.07
N LEU A 396 4.27 23.44 -13.10
CA LEU A 396 4.96 23.03 -11.87
C LEU A 396 6.22 22.19 -12.16
N HIS A 397 6.16 21.26 -13.11
CA HIS A 397 7.33 20.46 -13.48
C HIS A 397 8.50 21.32 -13.96
N ARG A 398 8.22 22.37 -14.75
CA ARG A 398 9.26 23.31 -15.21
C ARG A 398 9.82 24.15 -14.07
N MET A 399 8.96 24.65 -13.17
CA MET A 399 9.40 25.37 -11.97
C MET A 399 10.31 24.50 -11.10
N LYS A 400 9.95 23.22 -10.88
CA LYS A 400 10.75 22.26 -10.13
C LYS A 400 12.12 22.03 -10.80
N ALA A 401 12.15 21.81 -12.11
CA ALA A 401 13.40 21.65 -12.86
C ALA A 401 14.31 22.88 -12.75
N PHE A 402 13.74 24.10 -12.73
CA PHE A 402 14.53 25.32 -12.48
C PHE A 402 15.15 25.34 -11.09
N LEU A 403 14.39 24.99 -10.05
CA LEU A 403 14.90 24.93 -8.68
C LEU A 403 15.99 23.88 -8.52
N GLU A 404 15.75 22.65 -8.99
CA GLU A 404 16.71 21.54 -8.90
C GLU A 404 18.04 21.86 -9.61
N LEU A 405 17.98 22.52 -10.76
CA LEU A 405 19.17 22.94 -11.50
C LEU A 405 19.92 24.09 -10.81
N LEU A 406 19.20 25.11 -10.37
CA LEU A 406 19.79 26.35 -9.85
C LEU A 406 20.20 26.26 -8.37
N GLU A 407 19.63 25.32 -7.61
CA GLU A 407 19.92 25.12 -6.18
C GLU A 407 20.76 23.86 -5.91
N HIS A 408 21.27 23.21 -6.97
CA HIS A 408 22.10 22.03 -6.80
C HIS A 408 23.36 22.36 -5.97
N PRO A 409 23.76 21.53 -4.99
CA PRO A 409 24.87 21.84 -4.08
C PRO A 409 26.22 22.07 -4.77
N GLU A 410 26.46 21.40 -5.90
CA GLU A 410 27.78 21.38 -6.56
C GLU A 410 27.97 22.47 -7.63
N TRP A 411 26.89 22.86 -8.31
CA TRP A 411 26.96 23.77 -9.48
C TRP A 411 25.85 24.84 -9.50
N GLY A 412 24.97 24.83 -8.51
CA GLY A 412 23.91 25.81 -8.35
C GLY A 412 24.47 27.22 -8.10
N THR A 413 23.58 28.20 -8.19
CA THR A 413 23.91 29.58 -7.85
C THR A 413 23.76 29.81 -6.35
N THR A 414 24.77 30.39 -5.72
CA THR A 414 24.69 30.91 -4.35
C THR A 414 24.04 32.30 -4.29
N GLN A 415 23.84 32.93 -5.44
CA GLN A 415 23.20 34.23 -5.57
C GLN A 415 21.69 34.11 -5.32
N GLU A 416 21.15 34.92 -4.40
CA GLU A 416 19.70 34.98 -4.19
C GLU A 416 19.01 35.60 -5.40
N LEU A 417 18.22 34.78 -6.09
CA LEU A 417 17.39 35.21 -7.21
C LEU A 417 15.94 35.36 -6.71
N PRO A 418 15.37 36.58 -6.67
CA PRO A 418 14.02 36.83 -6.18
C PRO A 418 12.94 35.97 -6.85
N GLN A 419 13.13 35.63 -8.13
CA GLN A 419 12.23 34.76 -8.90
C GLN A 419 12.08 33.36 -8.29
N LEU A 420 13.14 32.84 -7.66
CA LEU A 420 13.13 31.52 -7.04
C LEU A 420 12.27 31.49 -5.78
N SER A 421 12.01 32.62 -5.12
CA SER A 421 11.14 32.66 -3.94
C SER A 421 9.70 32.23 -4.24
N LEU A 422 9.12 32.73 -5.33
CA LEU A 422 7.80 32.33 -5.80
C LEU A 422 7.81 30.86 -6.25
N PHE A 423 8.88 30.41 -6.90
CA PHE A 423 8.98 29.00 -7.35
C PHE A 423 9.06 28.06 -6.15
N ARG A 424 9.90 28.38 -5.15
CA ARG A 424 9.97 27.65 -3.88
C ARG A 424 8.61 27.62 -3.21
N GLU A 425 7.94 28.76 -3.08
CA GLU A 425 6.61 28.83 -2.46
C GLU A 425 5.60 27.94 -3.19
N VAL A 426 5.51 28.03 -4.51
CA VAL A 426 4.56 27.27 -5.33
C VAL A 426 4.84 25.76 -5.25
N ILE A 427 6.12 25.36 -5.33
CA ILE A 427 6.54 23.96 -5.28
C ILE A 427 6.40 23.38 -3.88
N THR A 428 6.87 24.08 -2.85
CA THR A 428 6.70 23.67 -1.45
C THR A 428 5.24 23.66 -1.06
N GLY A 429 4.45 24.61 -1.56
CA GLY A 429 3.01 24.76 -1.30
C GLY A 429 2.10 23.82 -2.09
N TRP A 430 2.65 23.12 -3.08
CA TRP A 430 1.92 22.26 -4.00
C TRP A 430 0.71 22.96 -4.63
N TYR A 431 0.88 24.23 -5.00
CA TYR A 431 -0.24 25.08 -5.42
C TYR A 431 -0.90 24.62 -6.72
N TYR A 432 -2.20 24.86 -6.78
CA TYR A 432 -3.03 24.80 -7.96
C TYR A 432 -3.70 26.17 -8.13
N GLU A 433 -3.65 26.71 -9.35
CA GLU A 433 -4.27 28.00 -9.67
C GLU A 433 -5.71 27.83 -10.15
N THR A 434 -6.63 28.54 -9.49
CA THR A 434 -7.97 28.83 -9.99
C THR A 434 -8.12 30.34 -10.14
N HIS A 435 -9.22 30.84 -10.70
CA HIS A 435 -9.45 32.28 -10.82
C HIS A 435 -10.81 32.69 -10.27
N VAL A 436 -10.90 33.94 -9.81
CA VAL A 436 -12.13 34.57 -9.39
C VAL A 436 -13.05 34.73 -10.60
N VAL A 437 -14.27 34.22 -10.48
CA VAL A 437 -15.32 34.32 -11.50
C VAL A 437 -16.22 35.51 -11.23
N SER A 438 -16.57 35.72 -9.96
CA SER A 438 -17.36 36.86 -9.53
C SER A 438 -17.15 37.14 -8.03
N LEU A 439 -17.54 38.35 -7.63
CA LEU A 439 -17.46 38.85 -6.26
C LEU A 439 -18.82 39.44 -5.91
N ILE A 440 -19.52 38.87 -4.94
CA ILE A 440 -20.89 39.27 -4.59
C ILE A 440 -20.91 39.71 -3.12
N PRO A 441 -21.50 40.86 -2.76
CA PRO A 441 -21.71 41.21 -1.36
C PRO A 441 -22.43 40.08 -0.62
N SER A 442 -21.87 39.67 0.53
CA SER A 442 -22.41 38.56 1.32
C SER A 442 -22.88 39.05 2.70
N THR A 443 -23.76 38.29 3.34
CA THR A 443 -24.15 38.57 4.72
C THR A 443 -23.03 38.11 5.67
N PRO A 444 -22.78 38.84 6.77
CA PRO A 444 -21.79 38.43 7.77
C PRO A 444 -22.03 36.99 8.25
N GLN A 445 -20.98 36.19 8.26
CA GLN A 445 -21.00 34.82 8.77
C GLN A 445 -20.25 34.74 10.11
N PRO A 446 -20.59 33.77 10.98
CA PRO A 446 -19.73 33.42 12.11
C PRO A 446 -18.33 33.06 11.58
N SER A 447 -17.31 33.80 12.03
CA SER A 447 -15.92 33.60 11.59
C SER A 447 -14.97 34.26 12.57
N VAL A 448 -13.73 33.79 12.52
CA VAL A 448 -12.62 34.31 13.33
C VAL A 448 -11.45 34.64 12.43
N GLN A 449 -10.63 35.59 12.87
CA GLN A 449 -9.30 35.85 12.35
C GLN A 449 -8.29 35.07 13.19
N LEU A 450 -7.31 34.45 12.53
CA LEU A 450 -6.30 33.61 13.16
C LEU A 450 -4.90 34.22 12.97
N ALA A 451 -4.13 34.31 14.05
CA ALA A 451 -2.70 34.57 14.00
C ALA A 451 -1.95 33.23 14.10
N ILE A 452 -1.09 32.96 13.13
CA ILE A 452 -0.37 31.69 13.00
C ILE A 452 1.12 31.92 13.23
N ALA A 453 1.72 31.10 14.08
CA ALA A 453 3.16 31.01 14.27
C ALA A 453 3.71 29.76 13.57
N PRO A 454 5.00 29.74 13.17
CA PRO A 454 5.62 28.53 12.64
C PRO A 454 5.58 27.39 13.67
N GLY A 455 5.19 26.18 13.24
CA GLY A 455 5.15 25.00 14.12
C GLY A 455 6.50 24.27 14.24
N ILE A 456 6.60 23.37 15.22
CA ILE A 456 7.81 22.55 15.50
C ILE A 456 8.20 21.67 14.30
N ARG A 457 7.25 21.34 13.43
CA ARG A 457 7.42 20.53 12.20
C ARG A 457 7.64 21.36 10.94
N ALA A 458 7.95 22.66 11.05
CA ALA A 458 8.33 23.47 9.89
C ALA A 458 9.65 22.93 9.31
N THR A 459 9.64 22.49 8.05
CA THR A 459 10.84 21.98 7.38
C THR A 459 11.89 23.09 7.31
N THR A 460 13.10 22.79 7.81
CA THR A 460 14.26 23.69 7.77
C THR A 460 14.70 23.93 6.32
N GLY A 461 14.32 25.08 5.79
CA GLY A 461 14.68 25.53 4.44
C GLY A 461 14.12 26.92 4.14
N GLY A 462 14.78 27.96 4.66
CA GLY A 462 14.75 29.32 4.12
C GLY A 462 13.40 30.03 4.01
N ALA A 463 12.71 30.22 5.14
CA ALA A 463 11.50 31.04 5.31
C ALA A 463 10.32 30.69 4.36
N ILE A 464 9.18 31.37 4.54
CA ILE A 464 8.06 31.56 3.59
C ILE A 464 6.69 31.17 4.21
N LEU A 465 5.94 32.26 4.48
CA LEU A 465 4.55 32.38 4.95
C LEU A 465 4.13 31.69 6.28
N PRO A 466 4.89 31.86 7.38
CA PRO A 466 4.50 31.32 8.70
C PRO A 466 3.19 31.90 9.25
N GLU A 467 2.72 33.04 8.71
CA GLU A 467 1.50 33.74 9.11
C GLU A 467 0.26 33.33 8.30
N SER A 468 0.36 32.33 7.43
CA SER A 468 -0.74 31.88 6.56
C SER A 468 -1.37 30.57 7.02
N TYR A 469 -2.61 30.32 6.61
CA TYR A 469 -3.31 29.04 6.81
C TYR A 469 -4.17 28.69 5.60
N LEU A 470 -4.60 27.42 5.55
CA LEU A 470 -5.48 26.92 4.49
C LEU A 470 -6.95 27.01 4.92
N LEU A 471 -7.71 27.89 4.27
CA LEU A 471 -9.15 28.03 4.44
C LEU A 471 -9.85 27.36 3.26
N GLN A 472 -10.44 26.17 3.48
CA GLN A 472 -10.97 25.31 2.41
C GLN A 472 -9.92 25.07 1.30
N GLY A 473 -8.65 24.99 1.69
CA GLY A 473 -7.48 24.85 0.81
C GLY A 473 -6.98 26.14 0.15
N VAL A 474 -7.72 27.24 0.18
CA VAL A 474 -7.23 28.55 -0.28
C VAL A 474 -6.22 29.10 0.70
N VAL A 475 -5.10 29.59 0.18
CA VAL A 475 -4.03 30.19 1.00
C VAL A 475 -4.44 31.59 1.43
N VAL A 476 -4.71 31.76 2.72
CA VAL A 476 -5.15 33.03 3.31
C VAL A 476 -4.26 33.45 4.48
N ARG A 477 -4.31 34.73 4.83
CA ARG A 477 -3.80 35.25 6.11
C ARG A 477 -4.70 36.35 6.65
N ASP A 478 -4.64 36.56 7.95
CA ASP A 478 -5.29 37.66 8.64
C ASP A 478 -4.24 38.68 9.11
N SER A 479 -4.45 39.96 8.81
CA SER A 479 -3.61 41.06 9.29
C SER A 479 -4.20 41.65 10.59
N GLY A 480 -3.36 41.88 11.59
CA GLY A 480 -3.74 42.66 12.79
C GLY A 480 -4.16 41.89 14.05
N VAL A 481 -4.15 40.55 14.05
CA VAL A 481 -4.39 39.76 15.27
C VAL A 481 -3.10 39.64 16.07
N GLN A 482 -3.03 40.28 17.24
CA GLN A 482 -1.87 40.19 18.13
C GLN A 482 -1.80 38.81 18.81
N PRO A 483 -0.61 38.18 18.90
CA PRO A 483 -0.44 36.94 19.64
C PRO A 483 -0.79 37.17 21.11
N LYS A 484 -1.67 36.33 21.68
CA LYS A 484 -1.96 36.40 23.12
C LYS A 484 -0.75 35.86 23.87
N GLN A 485 -0.15 36.67 24.75
CA GLN A 485 0.89 36.19 25.67
C GLN A 485 0.38 34.92 26.39
N PRO A 486 1.18 33.85 26.48
CA PRO A 486 0.76 32.65 27.18
C PRO A 486 0.45 33.01 28.64
N ARG A 487 -0.80 32.78 29.07
CA ARG A 487 -1.15 32.84 30.49
C ARG A 487 -0.23 31.87 31.21
N LYS A 488 0.57 32.37 32.17
CA LYS A 488 1.36 31.56 33.11
C LYS A 488 0.47 30.46 33.68
N GLN A 489 0.56 29.25 33.16
CA GLN A 489 0.03 28.08 33.83
C GLN A 489 0.94 27.85 35.05
N GLN A 490 0.32 27.82 36.23
CA GLN A 490 1.00 27.56 37.49
C GLN A 490 1.82 26.27 37.39
N PRO A 491 3.09 26.27 37.81
CA PRO A 491 3.84 25.03 37.89
C PRO A 491 3.22 24.17 38.99
N ALA A 492 2.81 22.95 38.62
CA ALA A 492 2.51 21.92 39.60
C ALA A 492 3.74 21.70 40.48
N LYS A 493 3.53 21.74 41.80
CA LYS A 493 4.55 21.65 42.85
C LYS A 493 5.53 20.49 42.60
N VAL A 494 6.77 20.83 42.26
CA VAL A 494 7.93 19.97 42.52
C VAL A 494 8.61 20.53 43.74
N GLN A 495 8.61 19.76 44.84
CA GLN A 495 9.32 20.12 46.06
C GLN A 495 10.82 20.18 45.78
N ALA A 496 11.40 21.35 46.05
CA ALA A 496 12.84 21.55 46.05
C ALA A 496 13.45 20.85 47.28
N ILE A 497 14.38 19.93 47.04
CA ILE A 497 15.40 19.56 48.03
C ILE A 497 16.64 20.36 47.66
N ALA A 498 17.02 21.26 48.55
CA ALA A 498 18.27 22.01 48.48
C ALA A 498 19.45 21.10 48.83
N ALA A 499 20.57 21.23 48.11
CA ALA A 499 21.88 20.89 48.62
C ALA A 499 22.93 21.82 47.96
N ASN A 500 23.69 22.47 48.82
CA ASN A 500 24.79 23.37 48.52
C ASN A 500 25.94 22.64 47.80
N GLY A 501 26.76 23.41 47.09
CA GLY A 501 27.89 22.92 46.31
C GLY A 501 29.01 22.31 47.15
N HIS A 502 29.84 21.51 46.50
CA HIS A 502 31.28 21.73 46.35
C HIS A 502 31.82 20.77 45.28
N THR A 503 32.94 21.22 44.73
CA THR A 503 33.81 20.65 43.71
C THR A 503 34.16 19.18 43.92
N ASP A 504 34.11 18.37 42.85
CA ASP A 504 35.23 17.49 42.48
C ASP A 504 35.08 16.96 41.05
N ALA A 505 36.15 17.16 40.29
CA ALA A 505 36.36 16.65 38.95
C ALA A 505 36.70 15.14 39.00
N GLY A 506 36.16 14.35 38.08
CA GLY A 506 36.75 13.03 37.78
C GLY A 506 35.81 11.88 37.42
N SER A 507 34.55 11.88 37.83
CA SER A 507 33.65 10.71 37.61
C SER A 507 32.37 11.03 36.81
N GLY A 508 32.07 12.31 36.60
CA GLY A 508 30.85 12.76 35.93
C GLY A 508 30.84 12.59 34.40
N ALA A 509 32.00 12.46 33.74
CA ALA A 509 32.05 12.31 32.29
C ALA A 509 31.59 10.91 31.85
N TRP A 510 31.97 9.86 32.57
CA TRP A 510 31.52 8.48 32.31
C TRP A 510 30.06 8.27 32.71
N ALA A 511 29.62 8.84 33.83
CA ALA A 511 28.22 8.79 34.24
C ALA A 511 27.30 9.62 33.33
N ARG A 512 27.75 10.77 32.80
CA ARG A 512 27.01 11.54 31.78
C ARG A 512 27.06 10.88 30.41
N LEU A 513 28.11 10.13 30.06
CA LEU A 513 28.11 9.29 28.87
C LEU A 513 27.11 8.13 29.03
N GLN A 514 27.07 7.47 30.20
CA GLN A 514 26.08 6.44 30.49
C GLN A 514 24.65 6.99 30.58
N GLN A 515 24.44 8.19 31.13
CA GLN A 515 23.15 8.86 31.13
C GLN A 515 22.75 9.36 29.74
N ALA A 516 23.68 9.87 28.93
CA ALA A 516 23.41 10.26 27.54
C ALA A 516 23.10 9.04 26.67
N ILE A 517 23.80 7.92 26.89
CA ILE A 517 23.52 6.62 26.27
C ILE A 517 22.15 6.09 26.74
N ALA A 518 21.83 6.19 28.03
CA ALA A 518 20.52 5.79 28.57
C ALA A 518 19.35 6.70 28.13
N THR A 519 19.56 8.01 27.97
CA THR A 519 18.55 8.93 27.42
C THR A 519 18.46 8.90 25.89
N SER A 520 19.38 8.21 25.21
CA SER A 520 19.28 7.94 23.76
C SER A 520 18.46 6.69 23.44
N GLN A 521 18.06 5.90 24.46
CA GLN A 521 17.23 4.70 24.29
C GLN A 521 15.73 4.98 24.52
N THR A 522 15.16 5.79 23.63
CA THR A 522 13.77 5.56 23.17
C THR A 522 13.76 5.34 21.66
N ALA A 523 14.75 4.60 21.17
CA ALA A 523 14.70 4.00 19.84
C ALA A 523 13.84 2.75 19.95
N THR A 524 12.75 2.66 19.19
CA THR A 524 12.01 1.42 19.01
C THR A 524 12.98 0.32 18.57
N PRO A 525 13.02 -0.86 19.21
CA PRO A 525 14.00 -1.91 18.90
C PRO A 525 13.85 -2.46 17.47
N SER A 526 14.93 -3.04 16.93
CA SER A 526 14.95 -3.75 15.65
C SER A 526 14.31 -5.14 15.82
N CYS A 527 12.98 -5.17 15.78
CA CYS A 527 12.23 -6.36 16.16
C CYS A 527 11.34 -6.92 15.05
N LEU A 528 11.11 -8.23 15.11
CA LEU A 528 10.23 -8.98 14.20
C LEU A 528 9.06 -9.57 14.98
N MET A 529 7.91 -9.72 14.32
CA MET A 529 6.74 -10.33 14.93
C MET A 529 6.96 -11.83 15.17
N ALA A 530 6.46 -12.35 16.31
CA ALA A 530 6.37 -13.78 16.55
C ALA A 530 5.62 -14.50 15.41
N GLY A 531 6.07 -15.70 15.05
CA GLY A 531 5.60 -16.44 13.89
C GLY A 531 6.37 -16.15 12.60
N THR A 532 7.26 -15.16 12.57
CA THR A 532 8.20 -14.97 11.46
C THR A 532 9.10 -16.20 11.33
N MET A 533 9.24 -16.75 10.12
CA MET A 533 10.04 -17.95 9.89
C MET A 533 11.50 -17.57 9.65
N VAL A 534 12.40 -18.23 10.38
CA VAL A 534 13.85 -18.12 10.23
C VAL A 534 14.44 -19.51 9.98
N ASN A 535 15.53 -19.57 9.20
CA ASN A 535 16.17 -20.84 8.86
C ASN A 535 17.37 -21.10 9.77
N THR A 536 17.34 -22.23 10.48
CA THR A 536 18.34 -22.64 11.48
C THR A 536 18.81 -24.07 11.19
N GLU A 537 19.76 -24.60 11.97
CA GLU A 537 20.12 -26.03 11.93
C GLU A 537 18.94 -26.98 12.19
N HIS A 538 17.88 -26.50 12.82
CA HIS A 538 16.65 -27.25 13.04
C HIS A 538 15.66 -27.15 11.87
N GLY A 539 16.03 -26.51 10.76
CA GLY A 539 15.18 -26.24 9.61
C GLY A 539 14.52 -24.86 9.68
N LEU A 540 13.33 -24.72 9.11
CA LEU A 540 12.53 -23.51 9.24
C LEU A 540 11.77 -23.53 10.57
N VAL A 541 12.15 -22.64 11.48
CA VAL A 541 11.53 -22.49 12.80
C VAL A 541 10.93 -21.09 12.93
N ARG A 542 9.95 -20.95 13.81
CA ARG A 542 9.44 -19.61 14.14
C ARG A 542 10.47 -18.87 14.99
N ILE A 543 10.61 -17.57 14.80
CA ILE A 543 11.66 -16.78 15.43
C ILE A 543 11.64 -16.86 16.96
N GLU A 544 10.45 -16.95 17.56
CA GLU A 544 10.26 -17.12 19.01
C GLU A 544 10.72 -18.48 19.54
N GLN A 545 10.90 -19.48 18.68
CA GLN A 545 11.35 -20.83 19.04
C GLN A 545 12.87 -21.00 18.95
N THR A 546 13.60 -19.99 18.48
CA THR A 546 15.07 -20.01 18.43
C THR A 546 15.68 -19.90 19.83
N GLU A 547 16.85 -20.47 20.04
CA GLU A 547 17.61 -20.37 21.30
C GLU A 547 18.97 -19.72 21.07
N VAL A 548 19.53 -19.12 22.15
CA VAL A 548 20.90 -18.60 22.10
C VAL A 548 21.86 -19.79 21.99
N GLY A 549 22.75 -19.76 21.01
CA GLY A 549 23.62 -20.87 20.64
C GLY A 549 23.22 -21.56 19.34
N ASP A 550 21.95 -21.46 18.93
CA ASP A 550 21.49 -21.99 17.65
C ASP A 550 22.23 -21.34 16.49
N THR A 551 22.44 -22.10 15.42
CA THR A 551 22.93 -21.55 14.16
C THR A 551 21.79 -21.08 13.27
N ILE A 552 21.95 -19.90 12.68
CA ILE A 552 20.98 -19.24 11.79
C ILE A 552 21.61 -18.94 10.42
N LEU A 553 20.80 -19.01 9.37
CA LEU A 553 21.21 -18.68 8.01
C LEU A 553 21.18 -17.17 7.76
N THR A 554 22.32 -16.65 7.33
CA THR A 554 22.56 -15.25 6.94
C THR A 554 22.88 -15.18 5.45
N ALA A 555 22.99 -13.96 4.90
CA ALA A 555 23.35 -13.79 3.49
C ALA A 555 24.78 -14.30 3.19
N ASP A 556 25.70 -14.16 4.16
CA ASP A 556 27.10 -14.60 4.08
C ASP A 556 27.33 -16.05 4.52
N GLY A 557 26.29 -16.76 4.94
CA GLY A 557 26.37 -18.16 5.38
C GLY A 557 25.81 -18.37 6.78
N VAL A 558 26.27 -19.42 7.46
CA VAL A 558 25.73 -19.79 8.78
C VAL A 558 26.48 -19.01 9.87
N ARG A 559 25.73 -18.50 10.86
CA ARG A 559 26.25 -17.77 12.04
C ARG A 559 25.53 -18.23 13.29
N LYS A 560 26.09 -17.96 14.47
CA LYS A 560 25.44 -18.27 15.75
C LYS A 560 24.54 -17.13 16.23
N ILE A 561 23.44 -17.49 16.86
CA ILE A 561 22.62 -16.57 17.65
C ILE A 561 23.34 -16.39 18.99
N VAL A 562 23.75 -15.16 19.29
CA VAL A 562 24.49 -14.83 20.52
C VAL A 562 23.62 -14.13 21.56
N GLY A 563 22.46 -13.62 21.15
CA GLY A 563 21.50 -12.99 22.04
C GLY A 563 20.09 -13.07 21.47
N LYS A 564 19.11 -13.16 22.37
CA LYS A 564 17.68 -13.16 22.04
C LYS A 564 16.95 -12.35 23.09
N LYS A 565 16.15 -11.40 22.63
CA LYS A 565 15.27 -10.59 23.48
C LYS A 565 13.84 -10.77 22.99
N VAL A 566 13.01 -11.32 23.86
CA VAL A 566 11.56 -11.33 23.66
C VAL A 566 11.02 -10.10 24.35
N VAL A 567 10.37 -9.21 23.60
CA VAL A 567 9.68 -8.05 24.16
C VAL A 567 8.26 -8.51 24.49
N PRO A 568 7.92 -8.73 25.78
CA PRO A 568 6.61 -9.23 26.15
C PRO A 568 5.53 -8.19 25.87
N ASP A 569 4.32 -8.69 25.65
CA ASP A 569 3.09 -7.90 25.58
C ASP A 569 2.95 -7.07 26.87
N THR A 570 2.84 -5.74 26.76
CA THR A 570 2.68 -4.81 27.90
C THR A 570 1.29 -4.90 28.53
N ALA A 571 0.82 -6.12 28.83
CA ALA A 571 -0.48 -6.40 29.43
C ALA A 571 -0.41 -7.06 30.82
N ALA A 572 0.76 -7.45 31.33
CA ALA A 572 0.86 -8.21 32.58
C ALA A 572 2.00 -7.76 33.52
N SER A 573 1.96 -6.51 33.98
CA SER A 573 2.34 -6.05 35.34
C SER A 573 2.63 -4.54 35.33
N THR A 574 2.04 -3.82 36.29
CA THR A 574 2.05 -2.35 36.51
C THR A 574 1.16 -1.47 35.59
N PRO A 575 0.58 -0.36 36.12
CA PRO A 575 -0.70 0.17 35.66
C PRO A 575 -0.61 1.09 34.45
N ALA A 576 -1.67 1.04 33.64
CA ALA A 576 -1.98 1.83 32.45
C ALA A 576 -1.07 1.56 31.22
N PRO A 577 -1.62 0.93 30.16
CA PRO A 577 -0.85 0.67 28.94
C PRO A 577 -0.51 2.00 28.26
N THR A 578 0.77 2.26 28.02
CA THR A 578 1.21 3.21 27.01
C THR A 578 0.72 2.70 25.65
N ALA A 579 -0.41 3.24 25.20
CA ALA A 579 -0.90 3.03 23.85
C ALA A 579 0.18 3.46 22.84
N GLY A 580 0.51 2.60 21.86
CA GLY A 580 1.12 3.07 20.61
C GLY A 580 2.36 2.38 20.05
N ALA A 581 2.70 1.14 20.42
CA ALA A 581 3.66 0.38 19.60
C ALA A 581 2.93 -0.15 18.35
N THR A 582 3.15 0.46 17.18
CA THR A 582 2.64 -0.01 15.89
C THR A 582 3.73 -0.79 15.14
N MET A 583 3.34 -1.89 14.51
CA MET A 583 4.20 -2.71 13.66
C MET A 583 3.87 -2.43 12.19
N LEU A 584 4.86 -2.59 11.31
CA LEU A 584 4.70 -2.48 9.87
C LEU A 584 4.63 -3.87 9.25
N LYS A 585 3.50 -4.18 8.63
CA LYS A 585 3.30 -5.35 7.80
C LYS A 585 3.60 -4.99 6.35
N LEU A 586 4.74 -5.47 5.88
CA LEU A 586 5.23 -5.30 4.52
C LEU A 586 4.76 -6.47 3.67
N ARG A 587 4.14 -6.19 2.53
CA ARG A 587 3.87 -7.17 1.48
C ARG A 587 4.71 -6.84 0.26
N LEU A 588 5.46 -7.82 -0.22
CA LEU A 588 6.33 -7.70 -1.38
C LEU A 588 5.65 -8.24 -2.64
N ALA A 589 6.03 -7.75 -3.81
CA ALA A 589 5.43 -8.12 -5.09
C ALA A 589 5.61 -9.61 -5.45
N ASN A 590 6.58 -10.30 -4.83
CA ASN A 590 6.73 -11.76 -4.95
C ASN A 590 5.80 -12.56 -4.02
N GLY A 591 4.98 -11.88 -3.21
CA GLY A 591 4.04 -12.48 -2.26
C GLY A 591 4.61 -12.69 -0.86
N ILE A 592 5.88 -12.40 -0.61
CA ILE A 592 6.44 -12.47 0.75
C ILE A 592 5.77 -11.40 1.62
N THR A 593 5.37 -11.80 2.84
CA THR A 593 4.87 -10.87 3.86
C THR A 593 5.81 -10.90 5.06
N LEU A 594 6.14 -9.73 5.61
CA LEU A 594 7.00 -9.58 6.78
C LEU A 594 6.41 -8.53 7.72
N CYS A 595 6.19 -8.89 8.99
CA CYS A 595 5.74 -7.96 10.03
C CYS A 595 6.92 -7.59 10.93
N CYS A 596 7.25 -6.30 11.00
CA CYS A 596 8.44 -5.82 11.68
C CYS A 596 8.23 -4.45 12.35
N GLY A 597 9.08 -4.11 13.30
CA GLY A 597 9.06 -2.81 13.95
C GLY A 597 9.48 -1.67 13.00
N PRO A 598 9.07 -0.42 13.24
CA PRO A 598 9.40 0.72 12.36
C PRO A 598 10.90 0.94 12.13
N GLN A 599 11.74 0.61 13.11
CA GLN A 599 13.20 0.74 13.03
C GLN A 599 13.90 -0.49 12.43
N GLN A 600 13.18 -1.57 12.14
CA GLN A 600 13.77 -2.76 11.53
C GLN A 600 14.44 -2.38 10.21
N GLN A 601 15.71 -2.75 10.04
CA GLN A 601 16.44 -2.50 8.79
C GLN A 601 16.30 -3.70 7.86
N LEU A 602 15.98 -3.40 6.60
CA LEU A 602 15.88 -4.35 5.50
C LEU A 602 16.91 -4.00 4.42
N ARG A 603 17.47 -5.02 3.77
CA ARG A 603 18.45 -4.81 2.69
C ARG A 603 17.71 -4.40 1.41
N GLY A 604 17.89 -3.14 1.01
CA GLY A 604 17.52 -2.64 -0.31
C GLY A 604 18.74 -2.58 -1.23
N SER A 605 18.58 -1.98 -2.41
CA SER A 605 19.71 -1.86 -3.35
C SER A 605 20.83 -1.00 -2.78
N ASN A 606 21.95 -1.68 -2.49
CA ASN A 606 23.21 -1.15 -1.97
C ASN A 606 23.12 -0.37 -0.66
N ARG A 607 22.02 -0.51 0.10
CA ARG A 607 21.87 0.16 1.40
C ARG A 607 20.91 -0.57 2.32
N TRP A 608 21.04 -0.31 3.61
CA TRP A 608 20.03 -0.61 4.61
C TRP A 608 18.94 0.46 4.59
N ILE A 609 17.68 0.03 4.56
CA ILE A 609 16.52 0.91 4.59
C ILE A 609 15.70 0.55 5.83
N THR A 610 15.35 1.54 6.65
CA THR A 610 14.47 1.34 7.80
C THR A 610 13.04 1.08 7.34
N ALA A 611 12.31 0.18 8.00
CA ALA A 611 10.96 -0.20 7.62
C ALA A 611 10.03 1.02 7.51
N GLN A 612 10.15 2.01 8.42
CA GLN A 612 9.37 3.26 8.40
C GLN A 612 9.67 4.19 7.23
N SER A 613 10.84 4.05 6.60
CA SER A 613 11.23 4.87 5.44
C SER A 613 10.89 4.22 4.10
N LEU A 614 10.40 2.97 4.12
CA LEU A 614 9.99 2.28 2.91
C LEU A 614 8.73 2.93 2.34
N VAL A 615 8.70 3.05 1.01
CA VAL A 615 7.51 3.42 0.24
C VAL A 615 7.14 2.32 -0.73
N VAL A 616 5.86 2.26 -1.13
CA VAL A 616 5.40 1.32 -2.15
C VAL A 616 6.19 1.56 -3.45
N GLY A 617 6.73 0.48 -4.01
CA GLY A 617 7.64 0.50 -5.16
C GLY A 617 9.13 0.42 -4.80
N ASP A 618 9.52 0.61 -3.52
CA ASP A 618 10.91 0.45 -3.09
C ASP A 618 11.41 -0.97 -3.33
N LEU A 619 12.68 -1.08 -3.71
CA LEU A 619 13.33 -2.35 -4.05
C LEU A 619 14.03 -2.97 -2.84
N LEU A 620 13.70 -4.22 -2.56
CA LEU A 620 14.27 -5.05 -1.50
C LEU A 620 14.87 -6.34 -2.07
N TYR A 621 15.85 -6.90 -1.36
CA TYR A 621 16.47 -8.17 -1.72
C TYR A 621 15.89 -9.34 -0.92
N ALA A 622 15.45 -10.37 -1.66
CA ALA A 622 15.13 -11.68 -1.13
C ALA A 622 16.27 -12.66 -1.48
N SER A 623 16.69 -13.50 -0.54
CA SER A 623 17.78 -14.45 -0.78
C SER A 623 17.28 -15.74 -1.44
N MET A 624 17.96 -16.15 -2.52
CA MET A 624 17.77 -17.44 -3.20
C MET A 624 18.75 -18.52 -2.72
N ARG A 625 19.48 -18.26 -1.62
CA ARG A 625 20.45 -19.22 -1.08
C ARG A 625 19.71 -20.48 -0.57
N PRO A 626 20.19 -21.70 -0.88
CA PRO A 626 19.65 -22.92 -0.31
C PRO A 626 19.63 -22.86 1.22
N GLY A 627 18.56 -23.36 1.82
CA GLY A 627 18.37 -23.38 3.26
C GLY A 627 19.01 -24.60 3.92
N ILE A 628 19.11 -24.53 5.24
CA ILE A 628 19.45 -25.66 6.11
C ILE A 628 18.17 -26.46 6.35
N PHE A 629 18.27 -27.79 6.22
CA PHE A 629 17.18 -28.71 6.50
C PHE A 629 17.33 -29.28 7.91
N GLY A 630 16.22 -29.44 8.62
CA GLY A 630 16.23 -30.06 9.95
C GLY A 630 16.39 -31.57 9.88
N THR A 631 16.27 -32.23 11.03
CA THR A 631 16.46 -33.69 11.16
C THR A 631 15.25 -34.40 11.77
N LYS A 632 14.20 -33.67 12.16
CA LYS A 632 13.07 -34.22 12.91
C LYS A 632 12.14 -35.01 11.99
N THR A 633 11.90 -36.28 12.35
CA THR A 633 10.95 -37.16 11.64
C THR A 633 9.91 -37.79 12.56
N GLY A 634 10.07 -37.74 13.88
CA GLY A 634 9.18 -38.41 14.83
C GLY A 634 7.73 -37.93 14.76
N LEU A 635 6.78 -38.86 14.88
CA LEU A 635 5.34 -38.63 14.96
C LEU A 635 4.78 -39.24 16.23
N GLN A 636 3.98 -38.45 16.97
CA GLN A 636 3.21 -38.95 18.11
C GLN A 636 1.72 -38.95 17.76
N LEU A 637 1.26 -40.05 17.15
CA LEU A 637 -0.14 -40.22 16.76
C LEU A 637 -0.88 -41.05 17.79
N ARG A 638 -2.04 -40.55 18.23
CA ARG A 638 -2.91 -41.24 19.21
C ARG A 638 -3.99 -42.03 18.50
N TYR A 639 -4.18 -43.28 18.94
CA TYR A 639 -5.35 -44.08 18.57
C TYR A 639 -6.61 -43.53 19.24
N THR A 640 -7.76 -43.72 18.60
CA THR A 640 -9.05 -43.22 19.13
C THR A 640 -9.77 -44.20 20.03
N THR A 641 -9.44 -45.48 19.94
CA THR A 641 -10.05 -46.52 20.77
C THR A 641 -9.04 -47.13 21.73
N THR A 642 -9.25 -46.97 23.03
CA THR A 642 -8.77 -47.94 24.03
C THR A 642 -9.65 -49.18 23.89
N ARG A 643 -9.30 -50.12 23.00
CA ARG A 643 -10.03 -51.39 22.86
C ARG A 643 -9.23 -52.54 23.45
N PRO A 644 -9.88 -53.41 24.26
CA PRO A 644 -9.29 -54.68 24.69
C PRO A 644 -8.93 -55.57 23.49
N MET A 645 -7.80 -56.26 23.60
CA MET A 645 -7.33 -57.31 22.69
C MET A 645 -8.30 -58.50 22.65
N SER A 646 -9.45 -58.41 21.98
CA SER A 646 -10.25 -59.60 21.65
C SER A 646 -11.36 -59.31 20.65
N VAL A 647 -11.01 -59.16 19.36
CA VAL A 647 -11.91 -59.57 18.28
C VAL A 647 -11.05 -60.23 17.20
N TRP A 648 -11.03 -61.56 17.22
CA TRP A 648 -10.33 -62.38 16.24
C TRP A 648 -10.82 -62.06 14.82
N GLY A 649 -9.89 -61.80 13.90
CA GLY A 649 -10.14 -61.79 12.45
C GLY A 649 -10.20 -60.44 11.73
N LYS A 650 -9.96 -59.29 12.38
CA LYS A 650 -9.80 -58.00 11.66
C LYS A 650 -8.32 -57.63 11.53
N GLN A 651 -7.88 -57.42 10.29
CA GLN A 651 -6.53 -56.98 9.94
C GLN A 651 -6.16 -55.71 10.74
N GLU A 652 -5.05 -55.75 11.46
CA GLU A 652 -4.63 -54.74 12.43
C GLU A 652 -4.16 -53.44 11.76
N ILE A 653 -4.59 -52.28 12.28
CA ILE A 653 -4.27 -50.97 11.73
C ILE A 653 -3.00 -50.44 12.41
N ARG A 654 -1.99 -50.12 11.60
CA ARG A 654 -0.73 -49.53 12.06
C ARG A 654 -0.77 -48.02 11.86
N LEU A 655 -0.30 -47.26 12.84
CA LEU A 655 -0.06 -45.83 12.69
C LEU A 655 1.45 -45.58 12.60
N PRO A 656 1.92 -44.75 11.65
CA PRO A 656 3.33 -44.47 11.50
C PRO A 656 3.87 -43.67 12.69
N SER A 657 5.02 -44.09 13.24
CA SER A 657 5.73 -43.40 14.32
C SER A 657 6.73 -42.35 13.84
N ALA A 658 6.94 -42.26 12.52
CA ALA A 658 7.79 -41.26 11.88
C ALA A 658 7.28 -40.89 10.49
N VAL A 659 7.61 -39.66 10.05
CA VAL A 659 7.36 -39.20 8.68
C VAL A 659 8.36 -39.87 7.75
N THR A 660 7.89 -40.85 6.98
CA THR A 660 8.66 -41.48 5.90
C THR A 660 8.43 -40.75 4.58
N VAL A 661 9.29 -40.99 3.58
CA VAL A 661 9.15 -40.40 2.23
C VAL A 661 7.78 -40.73 1.63
N GLY A 662 7.34 -42.00 1.72
CA GLY A 662 6.03 -42.40 1.21
C GLY A 662 4.85 -41.76 1.96
N LEU A 663 4.96 -41.58 3.28
CA LEU A 663 3.94 -40.84 4.04
C LEU A 663 3.91 -39.36 3.65
N ALA A 664 5.09 -38.75 3.46
CA ALA A 664 5.22 -37.36 3.07
C ALA A 664 4.63 -37.09 1.68
N GLU A 665 4.93 -37.92 0.68
CA GLU A 665 4.32 -37.83 -0.66
C GLU A 665 2.80 -38.01 -0.59
N LEU A 666 2.32 -38.96 0.21
CA LEU A 666 0.89 -39.18 0.40
C LEU A 666 0.22 -37.96 1.04
N VAL A 667 0.80 -37.41 2.11
CA VAL A 667 0.30 -36.19 2.77
C VAL A 667 0.30 -35.02 1.78
N GLY A 668 1.38 -34.83 1.03
CA GLY A 668 1.47 -33.81 -0.01
C GLY A 668 0.34 -33.92 -1.03
N TYR A 669 0.12 -35.12 -1.57
CA TYR A 669 -0.95 -35.37 -2.53
C TYR A 669 -2.34 -35.10 -1.93
N MET A 670 -2.55 -35.53 -0.69
CA MET A 670 -3.81 -35.36 0.02
C MET A 670 -4.13 -33.90 0.36
N LEU A 671 -3.14 -33.02 0.53
CA LEU A 671 -3.36 -31.57 0.71
C LEU A 671 -4.08 -30.97 -0.51
N GLY A 672 -3.85 -31.52 -1.71
CA GLY A 672 -4.55 -31.13 -2.93
C GLY A 672 -5.85 -31.90 -3.20
N HIS A 673 -5.82 -33.23 -3.10
CA HIS A 673 -6.85 -34.11 -3.65
C HIS A 673 -7.26 -35.26 -2.70
N CYS A 674 -7.88 -34.94 -1.55
CA CYS A 674 -8.52 -35.94 -0.69
C CYS A 674 -9.81 -35.46 -0.01
N MET A 675 -10.68 -36.41 0.35
CA MET A 675 -11.91 -36.19 1.13
C MET A 675 -11.93 -37.13 2.33
N LEU A 676 -12.13 -36.58 3.53
CA LEU A 676 -12.51 -37.34 4.71
C LEU A 676 -14.03 -37.38 4.77
N SER A 677 -14.64 -38.57 4.80
CA SER A 677 -16.09 -38.72 4.80
C SER A 677 -16.63 -39.01 6.20
N LYS A 678 -17.73 -38.35 6.55
CA LYS A 678 -18.47 -38.54 7.81
C LYS A 678 -19.67 -39.47 7.58
N ASN A 679 -19.88 -40.41 8.48
CA ASN A 679 -21.07 -41.23 8.55
C ASN A 679 -21.62 -41.19 9.98
N LYS A 680 -22.89 -40.77 10.14
CA LYS A 680 -23.56 -40.60 11.45
C LYS A 680 -22.71 -39.85 12.50
N GLY A 681 -21.98 -38.82 12.08
CA GLY A 681 -21.12 -37.99 12.95
C GLY A 681 -19.69 -38.51 13.15
N LEU A 682 -19.38 -39.76 12.81
CA LEU A 682 -18.03 -40.34 12.90
C LEU A 682 -17.29 -40.21 11.57
N ILE A 683 -16.01 -39.84 11.63
CA ILE A 683 -15.12 -39.84 10.46
C ILE A 683 -14.55 -41.24 10.34
N GLU A 684 -14.96 -41.98 9.31
CA GLU A 684 -14.64 -43.41 9.17
C GLU A 684 -13.94 -43.77 7.86
N ARG A 685 -13.83 -42.81 6.92
CA ARG A 685 -13.36 -43.12 5.56
C ARG A 685 -12.48 -42.01 4.98
N LEU A 686 -11.29 -42.40 4.57
CA LEU A 686 -10.40 -41.63 3.70
C LEU A 686 -10.70 -41.97 2.24
N ILE A 687 -10.90 -40.95 1.40
CA ILE A 687 -11.07 -41.10 -0.03
C ILE A 687 -10.04 -40.22 -0.75
N ILE A 688 -9.19 -40.84 -1.56
CA ILE A 688 -8.22 -40.16 -2.43
C ILE A 688 -8.70 -40.35 -3.86
N THR A 689 -8.80 -39.26 -4.62
CA THR A 689 -9.31 -39.26 -6.00
C THR A 689 -8.22 -38.82 -6.94
N PHE A 690 -8.02 -39.60 -8.01
CA PHE A 690 -7.00 -39.37 -9.02
C PHE A 690 -7.64 -38.95 -10.33
N ALA A 691 -6.88 -38.27 -11.20
CA ALA A 691 -7.32 -37.98 -12.55
C ALA A 691 -7.42 -39.30 -13.35
N PRO A 692 -8.37 -39.44 -14.30
CA PRO A 692 -8.50 -40.64 -15.14
C PRO A 692 -7.21 -41.03 -15.87
N GLU A 693 -6.37 -40.05 -16.21
CA GLU A 693 -5.12 -40.22 -16.95
C GLU A 693 -3.94 -40.65 -16.06
N ASP A 694 -4.07 -40.54 -14.73
CA ASP A 694 -2.99 -40.76 -13.76
C ASP A 694 -3.15 -42.14 -13.04
N GLU A 695 -3.46 -43.20 -13.79
CA GLU A 695 -3.63 -44.58 -13.25
C GLU A 695 -2.32 -45.15 -12.67
N ASP A 696 -1.18 -44.65 -13.11
CA ASP A 696 0.14 -44.95 -12.55
C ASP A 696 0.29 -44.43 -11.10
N LEU A 697 -0.30 -43.28 -10.76
CA LEU A 697 -0.35 -42.80 -9.37
C LEU A 697 -1.17 -43.70 -8.46
N VAL A 698 -2.24 -44.31 -8.98
CA VAL A 698 -3.04 -45.30 -8.22
C VAL A 698 -2.17 -46.51 -7.87
N LYS A 699 -1.41 -47.01 -8.85
CA LYS A 699 -0.46 -48.12 -8.66
C LYS A 699 0.69 -47.75 -7.73
N TYR A 700 1.07 -46.48 -7.68
CA TYR A 700 2.10 -45.97 -6.78
C TYR A 700 1.61 -45.86 -5.33
N PHE A 701 0.45 -45.22 -5.11
CA PHE A 701 -0.03 -44.94 -3.75
C PHE A 701 -0.72 -46.12 -3.06
N GLU A 702 -1.29 -47.07 -3.80
CA GLU A 702 -1.92 -48.25 -3.19
C GLU A 702 -0.98 -49.07 -2.29
N PRO A 703 0.20 -49.53 -2.75
CA PRO A 703 1.14 -50.24 -1.88
C PRO A 703 1.71 -49.33 -0.78
N CYS A 704 1.89 -48.03 -1.05
CA CYS A 704 2.32 -47.07 -0.03
C CYS A 704 1.30 -46.99 1.14
N ILE A 705 0.01 -46.88 0.85
CA ILE A 705 -1.06 -46.86 1.85
C ILE A 705 -1.11 -48.19 2.61
N ALA A 706 -0.99 -49.31 1.91
CA ALA A 706 -0.96 -50.64 2.53
C ALA A 706 0.20 -50.80 3.51
N ASN A 707 1.40 -50.37 3.12
CA ASN A 707 2.61 -50.42 3.95
C ASN A 707 2.53 -49.47 5.15
N LEU A 708 2.00 -48.26 4.95
CA LEU A 708 1.88 -47.25 6.01
C LEU A 708 0.88 -47.63 7.09
N PHE A 709 -0.28 -48.17 6.69
CA PHE A 709 -1.40 -48.40 7.61
C PHE A 709 -1.68 -49.87 7.92
N GLY A 710 -0.93 -50.80 7.32
CA GLY A 710 -1.12 -52.24 7.45
C GLY A 710 -2.38 -52.77 6.75
N ARG A 711 -3.01 -51.95 5.88
CA ARG A 711 -4.28 -52.29 5.23
C ARG A 711 -4.37 -51.72 3.82
N TYR A 712 -4.71 -52.58 2.87
CA TYR A 712 -4.91 -52.17 1.48
C TYR A 712 -6.14 -51.25 1.34
N PRO A 713 -6.03 -50.14 0.59
CA PRO A 713 -7.20 -49.35 0.23
C PRO A 713 -8.07 -50.09 -0.79
N VAL A 714 -9.37 -49.86 -0.75
CA VAL A 714 -10.32 -50.38 -1.73
C VAL A 714 -10.32 -49.46 -2.95
N ARG A 715 -10.04 -50.02 -4.12
CA ARG A 715 -10.20 -49.31 -5.40
C ARG A 715 -11.68 -49.13 -5.73
N ARG A 716 -12.09 -47.92 -6.08
CA ARG A 716 -13.44 -47.59 -6.58
C ARG A 716 -13.34 -46.59 -7.72
N ARG A 717 -14.44 -46.36 -8.43
CA ARG A 717 -14.59 -45.23 -9.35
C ARG A 717 -15.60 -44.22 -8.81
N SER A 718 -15.33 -42.94 -9.02
CA SER A 718 -16.27 -41.86 -8.75
C SER A 718 -17.46 -41.92 -9.73
N PRO A 719 -18.56 -41.20 -9.47
CA PRO A 719 -19.66 -41.06 -10.45
C PRO A 719 -19.19 -40.50 -11.81
N GLN A 720 -18.11 -39.71 -11.81
CA GLN A 720 -17.46 -39.15 -13.01
C GLN A 720 -16.35 -40.08 -13.57
N GLN A 721 -16.37 -41.37 -13.22
CA GLN A 721 -15.44 -42.40 -13.69
C GLN A 721 -13.96 -42.23 -13.28
N SER A 722 -13.66 -41.30 -12.37
CA SER A 722 -12.29 -41.07 -11.88
C SER A 722 -11.88 -42.17 -10.86
N PRO A 723 -10.65 -42.72 -10.94
CA PRO A 723 -10.20 -43.74 -10.01
C PRO A 723 -10.04 -43.18 -8.58
N GLN A 724 -10.41 -44.00 -7.58
CA GLN A 724 -10.37 -43.66 -6.16
C GLN A 724 -9.75 -44.77 -5.33
N LEU A 725 -8.94 -44.39 -4.35
CA LEU A 725 -8.49 -45.26 -3.26
C LEU A 725 -9.24 -44.89 -1.98
N GLN A 726 -9.96 -45.87 -1.40
CA GLN A 726 -10.78 -45.68 -0.20
C GLN A 726 -10.28 -46.54 0.96
N LEU A 727 -9.96 -45.92 2.08
CA LEU A 727 -9.55 -46.63 3.31
C LEU A 727 -10.58 -46.39 4.42
N PHE A 728 -11.10 -47.48 4.98
CA PHE A 728 -12.14 -47.46 6.02
C PHE A 728 -11.51 -47.64 7.39
N SER A 729 -11.16 -46.54 8.05
CA SER A 729 -10.56 -46.53 9.38
C SER A 729 -10.74 -45.18 10.07
N THR A 730 -11.39 -45.19 11.23
CA THR A 730 -11.47 -44.02 12.11
C THR A 730 -10.10 -43.64 12.66
N ASP A 731 -9.28 -44.62 13.08
CA ASP A 731 -7.96 -44.35 13.64
C ASP A 731 -7.04 -43.66 12.61
N VAL A 732 -7.07 -44.09 11.34
CA VAL A 732 -6.27 -43.43 10.28
C VAL A 732 -6.80 -42.03 9.99
N CYS A 733 -8.12 -41.84 9.88
CA CYS A 733 -8.69 -40.51 9.67
C CYS A 733 -8.36 -39.54 10.82
N MET A 734 -8.37 -40.03 12.06
CA MET A 734 -8.08 -39.22 13.25
C MET A 734 -6.58 -38.95 13.40
N ALA A 735 -5.73 -39.89 13.02
CA ALA A 735 -4.29 -39.66 12.89
C ALA A 735 -3.97 -38.59 11.83
N LEU A 736 -4.65 -38.61 10.69
CA LEU A 736 -4.51 -37.56 9.66
C LEU A 736 -5.00 -36.19 10.17
N LEU A 737 -6.08 -36.14 10.95
CA LEU A 737 -6.52 -34.90 11.59
C LEU A 737 -5.49 -34.37 12.59
N GLN A 738 -4.83 -35.24 13.36
CA GLN A 738 -3.72 -34.87 14.24
C GLN A 738 -2.52 -34.31 13.46
N LEU A 739 -2.34 -34.71 12.21
CA LEU A 739 -1.36 -34.13 11.29
C LEU A 739 -1.83 -32.82 10.62
N GLY A 740 -3.01 -32.29 10.95
CA GLY A 740 -3.52 -31.04 10.37
C GLY A 740 -4.30 -31.22 9.06
N MET A 741 -4.70 -32.45 8.71
CA MET A 741 -5.51 -32.74 7.53
C MET A 741 -6.99 -32.44 7.78
N GLU A 742 -7.32 -31.15 7.83
CA GLU A 742 -8.67 -30.65 8.06
C GLU A 742 -9.72 -31.19 7.06
N TYR A 743 -10.98 -31.23 7.52
CA TYR A 743 -12.11 -31.71 6.72
C TYR A 743 -12.32 -30.86 5.46
N LYS A 744 -12.24 -29.53 5.59
CA LYS A 744 -12.36 -28.60 4.47
C LYS A 744 -10.99 -28.38 3.84
N VAL A 745 -10.88 -28.70 2.55
CA VAL A 745 -9.65 -28.50 1.75
C VAL A 745 -9.09 -27.08 1.86
N ALA A 746 -9.97 -26.06 1.91
CA ALA A 746 -9.58 -24.65 2.04
C ALA A 746 -8.89 -24.31 3.37
N GLN A 747 -9.05 -25.13 4.40
CA GLN A 747 -8.46 -24.94 5.73
C GLN A 747 -7.20 -25.78 5.94
N ARG A 748 -6.86 -26.68 5.01
CA ARG A 748 -5.65 -27.50 5.11
C ARG A 748 -4.42 -26.61 4.96
N ILE A 749 -3.41 -26.89 5.78
CA ILE A 749 -2.09 -26.26 5.76
C ILE A 749 -1.03 -27.34 5.88
N ILE A 750 0.20 -27.03 5.47
CA ILE A 750 1.33 -27.95 5.66
C ILE A 750 1.55 -28.17 7.17
N PRO A 751 1.70 -29.42 7.64
CA PRO A 751 1.93 -29.70 9.05
C PRO A 751 3.24 -29.04 9.54
N ASN A 752 3.23 -28.44 10.73
CA ASN A 752 4.40 -27.73 11.29
C ASN A 752 5.66 -28.61 11.35
N ALA A 753 5.50 -29.92 11.59
CA ALA A 753 6.61 -30.87 11.63
C ALA A 753 7.44 -30.93 10.32
N ILE A 754 6.83 -30.60 9.17
CA ILE A 754 7.51 -30.64 7.87
C ILE A 754 8.54 -29.53 7.73
N PHE A 755 8.36 -28.38 8.39
CA PHE A 755 9.31 -27.27 8.31
C PHE A 755 10.66 -27.58 8.97
N CYS A 756 10.69 -28.53 9.91
CA CYS A 756 11.90 -29.00 10.59
C CYS A 756 12.36 -30.39 10.11
N ALA A 757 11.78 -30.88 9.01
CA ALA A 757 12.06 -32.22 8.49
C ALA A 757 13.32 -32.25 7.59
N PRO A 758 13.95 -33.43 7.42
CA PRO A 758 15.10 -33.56 6.54
C PRO A 758 14.72 -33.38 5.06
N LYS A 759 15.72 -32.99 4.26
CA LYS A 759 15.57 -32.69 2.83
C LYS A 759 14.71 -33.69 2.05
N PRO A 760 14.88 -35.03 2.18
CA PRO A 760 14.05 -35.97 1.44
C PRO A 760 12.56 -35.91 1.81
N ILE A 761 12.23 -35.60 3.06
CA ILE A 761 10.85 -35.51 3.55
C ILE A 761 10.19 -34.21 3.06
N VAL A 762 10.89 -33.09 3.11
CA VAL A 762 10.37 -31.82 2.58
C VAL A 762 10.14 -31.93 1.07
N ALA A 763 11.10 -32.54 0.34
CA ALA A 763 10.98 -32.79 -1.10
C ALA A 763 9.78 -33.70 -1.41
N ALA A 764 9.59 -34.76 -0.62
CA ALA A 764 8.47 -35.69 -0.75
C ALA A 764 7.10 -35.01 -0.58
N VAL A 765 6.92 -34.15 0.44
CA VAL A 765 5.67 -33.39 0.62
C VAL A 765 5.41 -32.46 -0.56
N LEU A 766 6.42 -31.72 -1.00
CA LEU A 766 6.28 -30.83 -2.16
C LEU A 766 5.97 -31.63 -3.42
N ARG A 767 6.69 -32.71 -3.70
CA ARG A 767 6.47 -33.60 -4.84
C ARG A 767 5.02 -34.11 -4.89
N GLY A 768 4.52 -34.64 -3.78
CA GLY A 768 3.13 -35.08 -3.68
C GLY A 768 2.13 -33.93 -3.90
N TYR A 769 2.41 -32.75 -3.35
CA TYR A 769 1.55 -31.58 -3.52
C TYR A 769 1.51 -31.08 -4.97
N PHE A 770 2.66 -30.96 -5.62
CA PHE A 770 2.75 -30.62 -7.03
C PHE A 770 2.06 -31.67 -7.89
N GLU A 771 2.23 -32.96 -7.62
CA GLU A 771 1.52 -34.03 -8.34
C GLU A 771 0.00 -33.84 -8.32
N SER A 772 -0.54 -33.35 -7.20
CA SER A 772 -1.98 -33.13 -7.06
C SER A 772 -2.50 -31.90 -7.83
N ARG A 773 -1.72 -30.81 -7.95
CA ARG A 773 -2.23 -29.49 -8.42
C ARG A 773 -1.38 -28.74 -9.44
N VAL A 774 -0.25 -29.28 -9.85
CA VAL A 774 0.68 -28.60 -10.76
C VAL A 774 0.15 -28.57 -12.19
N ASP A 775 0.28 -27.39 -12.78
CA ASP A 775 0.20 -27.16 -14.20
C ASP A 775 1.64 -27.05 -14.73
N ILE A 776 2.12 -28.12 -15.37
CA ILE A 776 3.46 -28.21 -15.95
C ILE A 776 3.33 -28.33 -17.46
N ARG A 777 3.90 -27.39 -18.22
CA ARG A 777 3.78 -27.33 -19.68
C ARG A 777 5.06 -26.83 -20.33
N GLU A 778 5.34 -27.35 -21.52
CA GLU A 778 6.37 -26.79 -22.39
C GLU A 778 5.91 -25.45 -22.98
N THR A 779 6.84 -24.51 -23.08
CA THR A 779 6.62 -23.20 -23.69
C THR A 779 7.89 -22.77 -24.43
N SER A 780 7.78 -21.82 -25.35
CA SER A 780 8.91 -21.25 -26.10
C SER A 780 9.98 -20.56 -25.22
N PHE A 781 9.72 -20.43 -23.90
CA PHE A 781 10.54 -19.71 -22.93
C PHE A 781 10.92 -20.59 -21.72
N GLY A 782 11.33 -21.85 -21.95
CA GLY A 782 11.89 -22.72 -20.89
C GLY A 782 10.85 -23.40 -19.98
N GLY A 783 9.61 -23.54 -20.45
CA GLY A 783 8.53 -24.23 -19.73
C GLY A 783 7.84 -23.38 -18.66
N LEU A 784 6.62 -23.77 -18.29
CA LEU A 784 5.81 -23.16 -17.23
C LEU A 784 5.60 -24.19 -16.12
N ILE A 785 5.91 -23.81 -14.87
CA ILE A 785 5.63 -24.61 -13.68
C ILE A 785 4.85 -23.72 -12.70
N GLN A 786 3.56 -24.02 -12.52
CA GLN A 786 2.68 -23.24 -11.65
C GLN A 786 1.66 -24.09 -10.90
N VAL A 787 1.17 -23.58 -9.77
CA VAL A 787 0.13 -24.22 -8.96
C VAL A 787 -0.93 -23.20 -8.59
N ILE A 788 -2.20 -23.61 -8.67
CA ILE A 788 -3.33 -22.82 -8.21
C ILE A 788 -3.69 -23.23 -6.77
N ILE A 789 -3.67 -22.25 -5.87
CA ILE A 789 -3.83 -22.41 -4.43
C ILE A 789 -4.98 -21.52 -3.96
N ASN A 790 -5.89 -22.04 -3.14
CA ASN A 790 -7.07 -21.28 -2.69
C ASN A 790 -6.91 -20.68 -1.28
N ASN A 791 -5.73 -20.83 -0.68
CA ASN A 791 -5.43 -20.42 0.69
C ASN A 791 -4.07 -19.67 0.69
N PRO A 792 -4.02 -18.40 1.15
CA PRO A 792 -2.79 -17.61 1.18
C PRO A 792 -1.74 -18.14 2.15
N THR A 793 -2.15 -18.66 3.31
CA THR A 793 -1.24 -19.32 4.26
C THR A 793 -0.59 -20.54 3.62
N MET A 794 -1.34 -21.33 2.85
CA MET A 794 -0.76 -22.47 2.11
C MET A 794 0.23 -22.00 1.04
N ALA A 795 -0.08 -20.93 0.29
CA ALA A 795 0.83 -20.39 -0.72
C ALA A 795 2.14 -19.90 -0.10
N ALA A 796 2.06 -19.18 1.03
CA ALA A 796 3.23 -18.74 1.80
C ALA A 796 4.04 -19.95 2.31
N ASN A 797 3.38 -20.98 2.86
CA ASN A 797 4.05 -22.19 3.35
C ASN A 797 4.78 -22.94 2.23
N VAL A 798 4.15 -23.11 1.06
CA VAL A 798 4.78 -23.73 -0.11
C VAL A 798 5.97 -22.90 -0.60
N GLN A 799 5.82 -21.57 -0.68
CA GLN A 799 6.92 -20.66 -1.04
C GLN A 799 8.10 -20.76 -0.06
N GLN A 800 7.83 -20.83 1.25
CA GLN A 800 8.87 -21.02 2.28
C GLN A 800 9.58 -22.37 2.13
N LEU A 801 8.87 -23.48 1.87
CA LEU A 801 9.52 -24.77 1.66
C LEU A 801 10.31 -24.82 0.35
N LEU A 802 9.81 -24.24 -0.75
CA LEU A 802 10.56 -24.13 -2.01
C LEU A 802 11.88 -23.38 -1.83
N SER A 803 11.85 -22.32 -1.02
CA SER A 803 13.04 -21.53 -0.74
C SER A 803 14.17 -22.35 -0.07
N LEU A 804 13.86 -23.42 0.68
CA LEU A 804 14.87 -24.31 1.27
C LEU A 804 15.74 -24.97 0.19
N PHE A 805 15.19 -25.21 -1.00
CA PHE A 805 15.90 -25.78 -2.14
C PHE A 805 16.63 -24.71 -2.98
N GLY A 806 16.54 -23.44 -2.60
CA GLY A 806 17.00 -22.31 -3.41
C GLY A 806 16.11 -22.04 -4.63
N ILE A 807 14.86 -22.53 -4.62
CA ILE A 807 13.90 -22.34 -5.70
C ILE A 807 13.15 -21.03 -5.47
N TYR A 808 13.31 -20.08 -6.39
CA TYR A 808 12.59 -18.81 -6.36
C TYR A 808 11.19 -18.99 -6.95
N SER A 809 10.18 -18.52 -6.21
CA SER A 809 8.79 -18.55 -6.66
C SER A 809 8.09 -17.26 -6.26
N THR A 810 7.15 -16.84 -7.11
CA THR A 810 6.27 -15.70 -6.86
C THR A 810 4.85 -16.18 -6.85
N TRP A 811 3.97 -15.52 -6.10
CA TRP A 811 2.55 -15.80 -6.22
C TRP A 811 1.73 -14.53 -6.34
N THR A 812 0.69 -14.61 -7.17
CA THR A 812 -0.20 -13.49 -7.46
C THR A 812 -1.64 -13.90 -7.19
N ILE A 813 -2.47 -12.93 -6.80
CA ILE A 813 -3.88 -13.18 -6.57
C ILE A 813 -4.62 -13.02 -7.90
N GLN A 814 -5.06 -14.13 -8.48
CA GLN A 814 -5.92 -14.17 -9.65
C GLN A 814 -7.38 -14.01 -9.23
N LYS A 815 -8.10 -13.11 -9.91
CA LYS A 815 -9.55 -12.97 -9.75
C LYS A 815 -10.22 -13.85 -10.81
N GLU A 816 -10.85 -14.94 -10.39
CA GLU A 816 -11.58 -15.80 -11.35
C GLU A 816 -12.74 -15.05 -12.01
N HIS A 817 -12.89 -15.24 -13.33
CA HIS A 817 -13.95 -14.62 -14.14
C HIS A 817 -15.35 -15.22 -13.91
N LYS A 818 -15.48 -16.38 -13.23
CA LYS A 818 -16.76 -17.05 -12.99
C LYS A 818 -17.15 -16.95 -11.51
N LYS A 819 -18.28 -16.28 -11.25
CA LYS A 819 -18.89 -16.24 -9.92
C LYS A 819 -19.40 -17.62 -9.52
N ARG A 820 -19.14 -18.01 -8.27
CA ARG A 820 -19.88 -19.11 -7.64
C ARG A 820 -21.33 -18.67 -7.40
N LYS A 821 -22.23 -19.66 -7.25
CA LYS A 821 -23.67 -19.44 -6.98
C LYS A 821 -23.94 -18.71 -5.65
N ASP A 822 -22.95 -18.61 -4.77
CA ASP A 822 -22.98 -17.93 -3.46
C ASP A 822 -22.41 -16.50 -3.48
N GLY A 823 -22.09 -15.97 -4.67
CA GLY A 823 -21.65 -14.60 -4.86
C GLY A 823 -20.16 -14.33 -4.63
N ARG A 824 -19.53 -15.08 -3.71
CA ARG A 824 -18.07 -14.97 -3.46
C ARG A 824 -17.29 -15.27 -4.75
N GLN A 825 -16.48 -14.31 -5.19
CA GLN A 825 -15.43 -14.60 -6.14
C GLN A 825 -14.31 -15.33 -5.38
N PRO A 826 -14.04 -16.62 -5.67
CA PRO A 826 -12.83 -17.23 -5.14
C PRO A 826 -11.64 -16.48 -5.73
N SER A 827 -10.87 -15.80 -4.88
CA SER A 827 -9.55 -15.35 -5.25
C SER A 827 -8.63 -16.57 -5.23
N THR A 828 -8.27 -17.06 -6.40
CA THR A 828 -7.28 -18.12 -6.50
C THR A 828 -5.89 -17.49 -6.51
N ILE A 829 -4.93 -18.16 -5.90
CA ILE A 829 -3.55 -17.72 -5.82
C ILE A 829 -2.78 -18.56 -6.81
N GLU A 830 -2.15 -17.91 -7.77
CA GLU A 830 -1.30 -18.55 -8.75
C GLU A 830 0.14 -18.41 -8.29
N LEU A 831 0.73 -19.52 -7.82
CA LEU A 831 2.15 -19.60 -7.49
C LEU A 831 2.91 -20.11 -8.70
N ARG A 832 3.90 -19.33 -9.16
CA ARG A 832 4.76 -19.63 -10.30
C ARG A 832 6.22 -19.76 -9.87
N ILE A 833 6.90 -20.76 -10.41
CA ILE A 833 8.36 -20.88 -10.28
C ILE A 833 9.00 -20.04 -11.40
N ILE A 834 9.82 -19.07 -10.99
CA ILE A 834 10.43 -18.08 -11.88
C ILE A 834 11.92 -18.36 -11.99
N GLY A 835 12.47 -18.26 -13.20
CA GLY A 835 13.89 -18.52 -13.45
C GLY A 835 14.17 -19.95 -13.88
N GLU A 836 15.07 -20.09 -14.85
CA GLU A 836 15.43 -21.40 -15.41
C GLU A 836 16.20 -22.25 -14.41
N ARG A 837 17.04 -21.62 -13.59
CA ARG A 837 17.71 -22.27 -12.46
C ARG A 837 16.70 -22.85 -11.48
N SER A 838 15.71 -22.06 -11.07
CA SER A 838 14.66 -22.49 -10.13
C SER A 838 13.81 -23.63 -10.71
N LYS A 839 13.49 -23.61 -12.02
CA LYS A 839 12.79 -24.71 -12.69
C LYS A 839 13.63 -25.98 -12.73
N ARG A 840 14.93 -25.88 -13.03
CA ARG A 840 15.87 -27.01 -12.98
C ARG A 840 15.93 -27.61 -11.57
N LEU A 841 16.15 -26.78 -10.55
CA LEU A 841 16.19 -27.21 -9.15
C LEU A 841 14.89 -27.89 -8.71
N MET A 842 13.74 -27.39 -9.17
CA MET A 842 12.44 -28.02 -8.94
C MET A 842 12.38 -29.43 -9.55
N ILE A 843 12.84 -29.60 -10.79
CA ILE A 843 12.82 -30.91 -11.48
C ILE A 843 13.81 -31.88 -10.84
N GLU A 844 15.03 -31.44 -10.55
CA GLU A 844 16.12 -32.30 -10.06
C GLU A 844 15.99 -32.67 -8.58
N GLN A 845 15.61 -31.71 -7.72
CA GLN A 845 15.61 -31.92 -6.28
C GLN A 845 14.25 -32.36 -5.74
N ILE A 846 13.15 -31.94 -6.38
CA ILE A 846 11.79 -32.28 -5.95
C ILE A 846 11.19 -33.31 -6.91
N GLY A 847 11.12 -33.00 -8.20
CA GLY A 847 10.60 -33.89 -9.24
C GLY A 847 9.07 -34.10 -9.18
N VAL A 848 8.60 -35.08 -9.97
CA VAL A 848 7.18 -35.50 -10.08
C VAL A 848 7.07 -37.02 -10.18
N ILE A 849 5.91 -37.57 -9.84
CA ILE A 849 5.66 -39.01 -9.71
C ILE A 849 5.03 -39.59 -11.00
N SER A 850 4.04 -38.93 -11.60
CA SER A 850 3.38 -39.49 -12.79
C SER A 850 4.31 -39.51 -14.00
N ASN A 851 4.21 -40.56 -14.81
CA ASN A 851 5.00 -40.76 -16.01
C ASN A 851 4.77 -39.63 -17.02
N ARG A 852 3.51 -39.18 -17.17
CA ARG A 852 3.14 -38.09 -18.07
C ARG A 852 3.81 -36.77 -17.69
N ARG A 853 3.74 -36.37 -16.41
CA ARG A 853 4.36 -35.13 -15.94
C ARG A 853 5.88 -35.24 -15.93
N ARG A 854 6.42 -36.43 -15.65
CA ARG A 854 7.87 -36.70 -15.72
C ARG A 854 8.40 -36.48 -17.14
N GLN A 855 7.71 -36.98 -18.17
CA GLN A 855 8.10 -36.74 -19.56
C GLN A 855 8.13 -35.24 -19.89
N ILE A 856 7.12 -34.48 -19.47
CA ILE A 856 7.10 -33.02 -19.69
C ILE A 856 8.24 -32.33 -18.93
N ALA A 857 8.51 -32.75 -17.69
CA ALA A 857 9.61 -32.23 -16.89
C ALA A 857 10.98 -32.54 -17.52
N GLU A 858 11.18 -33.74 -18.05
CA GLU A 858 12.39 -34.14 -18.78
C GLU A 858 12.58 -33.34 -20.06
N ASN A 859 11.51 -33.11 -20.83
CA ASN A 859 11.57 -32.27 -22.04
C ASN A 859 11.94 -30.81 -21.69
N ILE A 860 11.37 -30.27 -20.60
CA ILE A 860 11.77 -28.95 -20.08
C ILE A 860 13.24 -28.99 -19.67
N GLN A 861 13.68 -30.01 -18.93
CA GLN A 861 15.08 -30.12 -18.48
C GLN A 861 16.06 -30.22 -19.66
N GLN A 862 15.75 -31.01 -20.69
CA GLN A 862 16.55 -31.10 -21.91
C GLN A 862 16.59 -29.77 -22.65
N SER A 863 15.45 -29.08 -22.76
CA SER A 863 15.38 -27.74 -23.35
C SER A 863 16.23 -26.75 -22.54
N LEU A 864 16.23 -26.85 -21.21
CA LEU A 864 17.04 -26.01 -20.33
C LEU A 864 18.53 -26.35 -20.38
N ALA A 865 18.90 -27.62 -20.59
CA ALA A 865 20.28 -28.08 -20.74
C ALA A 865 20.86 -27.76 -22.13
N ALA A 866 20.01 -27.65 -23.16
CA ALA A 866 20.40 -27.26 -24.51
C ALA A 866 20.56 -25.73 -24.68
N LEU A 867 20.13 -24.93 -23.70
CA LEU A 867 20.40 -23.51 -23.67
C LEU A 867 21.89 -23.29 -23.34
N PRO A 868 22.60 -22.39 -24.06
CA PRO A 868 23.91 -21.93 -23.61
C PRO A 868 23.81 -21.41 -22.17
N GLU A 869 24.82 -21.61 -21.31
CA GLU A 869 24.79 -21.15 -19.90
C GLU A 869 24.40 -19.65 -19.78
N MET A 870 24.80 -18.82 -20.76
CA MET A 870 24.41 -17.40 -20.86
C MET A 870 22.90 -17.13 -21.06
N MET A 871 22.10 -18.13 -21.46
CA MET A 871 20.67 -18.05 -21.76
C MET A 871 19.78 -18.60 -20.65
N GLU A 872 20.35 -19.33 -19.69
CA GLU A 872 19.70 -19.57 -18.40
C GLU A 872 19.42 -18.20 -17.73
N GLY A 873 18.31 -18.03 -17.00
CA GLY A 873 18.06 -16.79 -16.24
C GLY A 873 17.48 -15.60 -17.02
N ARG A 874 16.72 -15.82 -18.10
CA ARG A 874 15.96 -14.77 -18.80
C ARG A 874 15.05 -13.93 -17.89
N THR A 875 14.70 -14.43 -16.70
CA THR A 875 13.70 -13.87 -15.78
C THR A 875 14.24 -13.51 -14.39
N GLU A 876 15.52 -13.78 -14.10
CA GLU A 876 16.17 -13.43 -12.83
C GLU A 876 16.97 -12.15 -13.00
N THR A 877 16.36 -11.02 -12.62
CA THR A 877 16.86 -9.68 -12.94
C THR A 877 17.32 -8.90 -11.71
N LEU A 878 18.41 -8.16 -11.88
CA LEU A 878 18.90 -7.11 -10.99
C LEU A 878 18.77 -5.75 -11.72
N THR A 879 18.03 -4.82 -11.16
CA THR A 879 17.79 -3.48 -11.69
C THR A 879 18.85 -2.56 -11.12
N ILE A 880 19.72 -2.01 -11.96
CA ILE A 880 20.70 -1.01 -11.51
C ILE A 880 19.92 0.27 -11.19
N PRO A 881 19.80 0.72 -9.93
CA PRO A 881 18.75 1.67 -9.58
C PRO A 881 19.15 3.15 -9.54
N ARG A 882 20.42 3.52 -9.65
CA ARG A 882 20.87 4.93 -9.46
C ARG A 882 22.02 5.35 -10.37
N ASP A 883 22.14 6.65 -10.57
CA ASP A 883 23.21 7.29 -11.36
C ASP A 883 24.61 6.95 -10.85
N HIS A 884 24.79 6.79 -9.54
CA HIS A 884 26.07 6.38 -8.95
C HIS A 884 26.49 4.96 -9.36
N ASP A 885 25.56 4.00 -9.37
CA ASP A 885 25.85 2.62 -9.78
C ASP A 885 26.08 2.53 -11.30
N ILE A 886 25.40 3.38 -12.09
CA ILE A 886 25.65 3.56 -13.52
C ILE A 886 27.05 4.16 -13.76
N GLU A 887 27.46 5.14 -12.96
CA GLU A 887 28.79 5.74 -13.05
C GLU A 887 29.89 4.76 -12.61
N ALA A 888 29.67 4.01 -11.53
CA ALA A 888 30.58 2.97 -11.08
C ALA A 888 30.77 1.89 -12.19
N PHE A 889 29.69 1.55 -12.89
CA PHE A 889 29.71 0.69 -14.07
C PHE A 889 30.47 1.30 -15.26
N ARG A 890 30.33 2.61 -15.51
CA ARG A 890 31.14 3.34 -16.51
C ARG A 890 32.62 3.34 -16.16
N GLN A 891 32.97 3.53 -14.89
CA GLN A 891 34.35 3.45 -14.44
C GLN A 891 34.92 2.03 -14.60
N ALA A 892 34.12 0.99 -14.37
CA ALA A 892 34.53 -0.38 -14.70
C ALA A 892 34.81 -0.55 -16.20
N ILE A 893 33.96 -0.01 -17.09
CA ILE A 893 34.20 -0.02 -18.55
C ILE A 893 35.50 0.69 -18.91
N ILE A 894 35.74 1.86 -18.34
CA ILE A 894 36.95 2.66 -18.59
C ILE A 894 38.19 1.92 -18.08
N HIS A 895 38.12 1.34 -16.88
CA HIS A 895 39.21 0.58 -16.30
C HIS A 895 39.58 -0.60 -17.21
N VAL A 896 38.59 -1.41 -17.58
CA VAL A 896 38.75 -2.55 -18.50
C VAL A 896 39.32 -2.14 -19.85
N ARG A 897 38.88 -0.98 -20.39
CA ARG A 897 39.41 -0.41 -21.64
C ARG A 897 40.90 -0.05 -21.53
N ASN A 898 41.35 0.35 -20.34
CA ASN A 898 42.71 0.76 -20.07
C ASN A 898 43.62 -0.40 -19.59
N SER A 899 43.02 -1.52 -19.15
CA SER A 899 43.72 -2.76 -18.78
C SER A 899 44.08 -3.57 -20.04
N PHE A 900 45.36 -3.64 -20.39
CA PHE A 900 45.81 -4.45 -21.52
C PHE A 900 45.93 -5.94 -21.14
N GLY A 901 45.09 -6.80 -21.74
CA GLY A 901 45.23 -8.25 -21.63
C GLY A 901 46.60 -8.74 -22.13
N ARG A 902 47.27 -9.60 -21.35
CA ARG A 902 48.63 -10.11 -21.63
C ARG A 902 48.62 -11.24 -22.68
N SER A 903 47.49 -11.91 -22.91
CA SER A 903 47.31 -12.96 -23.93
C SER A 903 46.17 -12.65 -24.92
N ALA A 904 46.17 -13.31 -26.09
CA ALA A 904 45.14 -13.13 -27.12
C ALA A 904 43.73 -13.53 -26.64
N GLN A 905 43.64 -14.56 -25.80
CA GLN A 905 42.39 -15.01 -25.21
C GLN A 905 41.82 -13.98 -24.23
N GLN A 906 42.66 -13.42 -23.35
CA GLN A 906 42.25 -12.38 -22.41
C GLN A 906 41.76 -11.11 -23.12
N ARG A 907 42.37 -10.75 -24.26
CA ARG A 907 41.91 -9.62 -25.09
C ARG A 907 40.53 -9.87 -25.69
N ALA A 908 40.29 -11.07 -26.23
CA ALA A 908 38.99 -11.43 -26.79
C ALA A 908 37.86 -11.42 -25.74
N GLU A 909 38.14 -11.93 -24.54
CA GLU A 909 37.19 -11.92 -23.41
C GLU A 909 36.91 -10.47 -22.95
N THR A 910 37.95 -9.65 -22.87
CA THR A 910 37.86 -8.22 -22.50
C THR A 910 37.06 -7.40 -23.52
N ASP A 911 37.29 -7.63 -24.82
CA ASP A 911 36.56 -6.96 -25.91
C ASP A 911 35.08 -7.38 -25.96
N ALA A 912 34.78 -8.67 -25.71
CA ALA A 912 33.40 -9.15 -25.63
C ALA A 912 32.60 -8.50 -24.48
N VAL A 913 33.24 -8.34 -23.32
CA VAL A 913 32.66 -7.62 -22.18
C VAL A 913 32.45 -6.14 -22.56
N ARG A 914 33.45 -5.47 -23.13
CA ARG A 914 33.36 -4.06 -23.57
C ARG A 914 32.22 -3.83 -24.57
N ASP A 915 32.12 -4.67 -25.59
CA ASP A 915 31.12 -4.52 -26.66
C ASP A 915 29.70 -4.77 -26.12
N TYR A 916 29.53 -5.70 -25.18
CA TYR A 916 28.27 -5.89 -24.48
C TYR A 916 27.89 -4.66 -23.65
N LEU A 917 28.82 -4.15 -22.84
CA LEU A 917 28.58 -3.01 -21.96
C LEU A 917 28.21 -1.75 -22.77
N SER A 918 28.88 -1.54 -23.90
CA SER A 918 28.63 -0.42 -24.83
C SER A 918 27.26 -0.48 -25.51
N ASN A 919 26.69 -1.69 -25.68
CA ASN A 919 25.40 -1.92 -26.32
C ASN A 919 24.21 -1.93 -25.34
N THR A 920 24.45 -1.77 -24.03
CA THR A 920 23.38 -1.60 -23.03
C THR A 920 23.06 -0.12 -22.82
N GLY A 921 21.81 0.19 -22.46
CA GLY A 921 21.40 1.57 -22.10
C GLY A 921 22.20 2.18 -20.93
N LEU A 922 23.01 1.37 -20.24
CA LEU A 922 23.92 1.80 -19.17
C LEU A 922 25.04 2.71 -19.70
N ALA A 923 25.54 2.48 -20.91
CA ALA A 923 26.55 3.35 -21.52
C ALA A 923 26.01 4.77 -21.76
N THR A 924 24.73 4.88 -22.15
CA THR A 924 24.03 6.16 -22.40
C THR A 924 23.42 6.80 -21.15
N GLY A 925 23.58 6.19 -19.97
CA GLY A 925 23.11 6.76 -18.70
C GLY A 925 21.67 6.40 -18.33
N HIS A 926 21.06 5.42 -19.00
CA HIS A 926 19.72 4.96 -18.69
C HIS A 926 19.73 3.77 -17.71
N GLN A 927 18.85 3.86 -16.72
CA GLN A 927 18.54 2.78 -15.80
C GLN A 927 18.22 1.51 -16.59
N SER A 928 18.98 0.44 -16.37
CA SER A 928 18.83 -0.82 -17.10
C SER A 928 18.78 -2.00 -16.14
N THR A 929 18.01 -3.01 -16.54
CA THR A 929 17.87 -4.26 -15.81
C THR A 929 18.90 -5.27 -16.33
N LEU A 930 19.84 -5.67 -15.47
CA LEU A 930 20.79 -6.75 -15.72
C LEU A 930 20.21 -8.10 -15.30
N ARG A 931 20.70 -9.20 -15.88
CA ARG A 931 20.31 -10.56 -15.48
C ARG A 931 21.38 -11.16 -14.59
N LEU A 932 21.00 -11.91 -13.57
CA LEU A 932 21.93 -12.51 -12.59
C LEU A 932 23.02 -13.37 -13.22
N LEU A 933 22.70 -14.14 -14.26
CA LEU A 933 23.70 -14.94 -14.97
C LEU A 933 24.63 -14.11 -15.87
N ARG A 934 24.17 -12.95 -16.35
CA ARG A 934 25.06 -12.00 -17.02
C ARG A 934 26.00 -11.33 -16.02
N ILE A 935 25.52 -11.10 -14.80
CA ILE A 935 26.36 -10.63 -13.69
C ILE A 935 27.39 -11.70 -13.32
N ALA A 936 26.99 -12.97 -13.23
CA ALA A 936 27.90 -14.10 -12.99
C ALA A 936 28.99 -14.19 -14.07
N TRP A 937 28.59 -14.13 -15.35
CA TRP A 937 29.50 -14.11 -16.48
C TRP A 937 30.45 -12.91 -16.42
N MET A 938 29.94 -11.71 -16.15
CA MET A 938 30.76 -10.51 -15.99
C MET A 938 31.78 -10.66 -14.86
N ILE A 939 31.38 -11.17 -13.69
CA ILE A 939 32.29 -11.40 -12.56
C ILE A 939 33.40 -12.39 -12.91
N GLN A 940 33.10 -13.43 -13.69
CA GLN A 940 34.09 -14.42 -14.10
C GLN A 940 35.13 -13.89 -15.10
N HIS A 941 34.76 -12.87 -15.89
CA HIS A 941 35.59 -12.36 -17.00
C HIS A 941 36.17 -10.96 -16.73
N LEU A 942 35.73 -10.28 -15.68
CA LEU A 942 36.32 -9.03 -15.21
C LEU A 942 37.49 -9.32 -14.27
N PRO A 943 38.58 -8.54 -14.31
CA PRO A 943 39.65 -8.65 -13.32
C PRO A 943 39.10 -8.45 -11.89
N ASP A 944 39.56 -9.24 -10.92
CA ASP A 944 39.12 -9.15 -9.52
C ASP A 944 39.26 -7.72 -8.96
N GLU A 945 40.31 -7.00 -9.36
CA GLU A 945 40.56 -5.60 -9.00
C GLU A 945 39.41 -4.68 -9.44
N VAL A 946 38.93 -4.82 -10.68
CA VAL A 946 37.81 -4.03 -11.23
C VAL A 946 36.52 -4.35 -10.50
N THR A 947 36.29 -5.63 -10.23
CA THR A 947 35.08 -6.12 -9.58
C THR A 947 34.99 -5.59 -8.14
N ALA A 948 36.10 -5.60 -7.42
CA ALA A 948 36.20 -5.11 -6.05
C ALA A 948 36.13 -3.58 -5.92
N THR A 949 36.68 -2.83 -6.89
CA THR A 949 36.76 -1.36 -6.81
C THR A 949 35.59 -0.63 -7.42
N HIS A 950 35.07 -1.10 -8.56
CA HIS A 950 34.13 -0.34 -9.37
C HIS A 950 32.70 -0.90 -9.36
N ILE A 951 32.51 -2.19 -9.10
CA ILE A 951 31.18 -2.82 -9.08
C ILE A 951 30.98 -3.81 -7.91
N PRO A 952 31.34 -3.47 -6.66
CA PRO A 952 31.26 -4.39 -5.52
C PRO A 952 29.84 -4.88 -5.26
N PHE A 953 28.83 -4.11 -5.65
CA PHE A 953 27.43 -4.49 -5.51
C PHE A 953 27.00 -5.65 -6.41
N LEU A 954 27.59 -5.79 -7.60
CA LEU A 954 27.31 -6.90 -8.50
C LEU A 954 27.88 -8.20 -7.94
N TYR A 955 29.09 -8.10 -7.38
CA TYR A 955 29.72 -9.19 -6.65
C TYR A 955 28.89 -9.59 -5.42
N GLU A 956 28.44 -8.63 -4.61
CA GLU A 956 27.55 -8.88 -3.48
C GLU A 956 26.24 -9.57 -3.93
N ALA A 957 25.56 -9.03 -4.95
CA ALA A 957 24.29 -9.57 -5.44
C ALA A 957 24.44 -11.00 -5.97
N HIS A 958 25.55 -11.30 -6.67
CA HIS A 958 25.85 -12.64 -7.17
C HIS A 958 26.21 -13.61 -6.04
N GLN A 959 27.16 -13.25 -5.16
CA GLN A 959 27.61 -14.13 -4.07
C GLN A 959 26.51 -14.43 -3.06
N ARG A 960 25.68 -13.43 -2.75
CA ARG A 960 24.58 -13.56 -1.78
C ARG A 960 23.27 -14.05 -2.43
N ALA A 961 23.30 -14.30 -3.75
CA ALA A 961 22.21 -14.83 -4.57
C ALA A 961 20.88 -14.07 -4.35
N TYR A 962 20.90 -12.75 -4.50
CA TYR A 962 19.73 -11.92 -4.28
C TYR A 962 18.78 -11.89 -5.48
N ALA A 963 17.48 -12.06 -5.21
CA ALA A 963 16.40 -11.74 -6.13
C ALA A 963 15.74 -10.43 -5.71
N GLU A 964 15.45 -9.59 -6.69
CA GLU A 964 14.76 -8.32 -6.45
C GLU A 964 13.26 -8.52 -6.30
N THR A 965 12.68 -7.78 -5.36
CA THR A 965 11.25 -7.61 -5.24
C THR A 965 10.93 -6.21 -4.77
N THR A 966 9.76 -5.70 -5.13
CA THR A 966 9.33 -4.37 -4.72
C THR A 966 8.33 -4.45 -3.59
N VAL A 967 8.29 -3.42 -2.75
CA VAL A 967 7.24 -3.26 -1.74
C VAL A 967 5.92 -3.02 -2.46
N GLU A 968 4.96 -3.93 -2.32
CA GLU A 968 3.62 -3.87 -2.91
C GLU A 968 2.65 -3.11 -1.99
N SER A 969 2.71 -3.37 -0.68
CA SER A 969 1.92 -2.63 0.31
C SER A 969 2.63 -2.58 1.67
N ILE A 970 2.28 -1.54 2.44
CA ILE A 970 2.74 -1.31 3.81
C ILE A 970 1.48 -1.04 4.63
N GLU A 971 1.23 -1.85 5.66
CA GLU A 971 0.08 -1.73 6.55
C GLU A 971 0.58 -1.58 8.00
N GLU A 972 0.02 -0.62 8.76
CA GLU A 972 0.24 -0.57 10.20
C GLU A 972 -0.66 -1.60 10.90
N VAL A 973 -0.07 -2.47 11.71
CA VAL A 973 -0.77 -3.52 12.47
C VAL A 973 -0.46 -3.37 13.96
N PRO A 974 -1.38 -3.79 14.85
CA PRO A 974 -1.12 -3.75 16.29
C PRO A 974 0.12 -4.57 16.66
N ALA A 975 0.86 -4.12 17.68
CA ALA A 975 2.00 -4.88 18.18
C ALA A 975 1.53 -6.19 18.83
N GLU A 976 1.97 -7.29 18.24
CA GLU A 976 1.96 -8.65 18.80
C GLU A 976 3.34 -8.93 19.44
N PRO A 977 3.56 -10.06 20.15
CA PRO A 977 4.85 -10.36 20.77
C PRO A 977 6.00 -10.23 19.77
N MET A 978 7.03 -9.47 20.13
CA MET A 978 8.14 -9.16 19.25
C MET A 978 9.39 -9.88 19.71
N VAL A 979 10.19 -10.34 18.75
CA VAL A 979 11.46 -11.01 18.99
C VAL A 979 12.56 -10.24 18.28
N GLU A 980 13.61 -9.96 19.03
CA GLU A 980 14.84 -9.35 18.56
C GLU A 980 15.98 -10.37 18.74
N LEU A 981 16.78 -10.54 17.69
CA LEU A 981 17.91 -11.47 17.66
C LEU A 981 19.21 -10.71 17.47
N GLN A 982 20.23 -11.12 18.21
CA GLN A 982 21.62 -10.75 18.02
C GLN A 982 22.35 -11.93 17.37
N VAL A 983 22.91 -11.69 16.20
CA VAL A 983 23.61 -12.69 15.39
C VAL A 983 25.07 -12.30 15.27
N GLU A 984 25.96 -13.28 15.43
CA GLU A 984 27.41 -13.09 15.34
C GLU A 984 27.85 -12.42 14.02
N GLY A 985 28.78 -11.48 14.10
CA GLY A 985 29.31 -10.74 12.96
C GLY A 985 28.55 -9.44 12.68
N HIS A 986 28.09 -9.24 11.44
CA HIS A 986 27.41 -8.00 11.02
C HIS A 986 25.94 -7.86 11.49
N GLY A 987 25.45 -8.85 12.25
CA GLY A 987 24.08 -8.86 12.78
C GLY A 987 23.00 -9.13 11.74
N GLU A 988 23.32 -9.57 10.52
CA GLU A 988 22.31 -9.83 9.47
C GLU A 988 21.81 -11.29 9.47
N PHE A 989 20.53 -11.51 9.15
CA PHE A 989 19.95 -12.84 8.99
C PHE A 989 18.76 -12.84 8.02
N LEU A 990 18.26 -14.02 7.66
CA LEU A 990 17.13 -14.18 6.75
C LEU A 990 15.81 -14.38 7.52
N ALA A 991 14.88 -13.44 7.38
CA ALA A 991 13.53 -13.49 7.95
C ALA A 991 12.48 -13.57 6.85
N ASN A 992 11.70 -14.67 6.79
CA ASN A 992 10.83 -14.99 5.66
C ASN A 992 11.54 -14.85 4.28
N ARG A 993 12.87 -15.06 4.24
CA ARG A 993 13.79 -14.87 3.09
C ARG A 993 14.16 -13.43 2.72
N VAL A 994 13.68 -12.44 3.45
CA VAL A 994 14.17 -11.06 3.34
C VAL A 994 15.41 -10.91 4.20
N VAL A 995 16.42 -10.22 3.68
CA VAL A 995 17.63 -9.92 4.45
C VAL A 995 17.34 -8.78 5.41
N VAL A 996 17.45 -9.08 6.70
CA VAL A 996 17.16 -8.15 7.79
C VAL A 996 18.38 -7.98 8.67
N ARG A 997 18.46 -6.83 9.34
CA ARG A 997 19.50 -6.57 10.35
C ARG A 997 18.93 -6.73 11.75
N GLY A 998 19.51 -7.63 12.52
CA GLY A 998 19.35 -7.69 13.97
C GLY A 998 20.20 -6.66 14.69
N GLU A 999 20.13 -6.69 16.02
CA GLU A 999 20.89 -5.78 16.87
C GLU A 999 22.40 -6.10 16.75
N PRO A 1000 23.26 -5.09 16.48
CA PRO A 1000 24.69 -5.32 16.31
C PRO A 1000 25.33 -5.81 17.61
N CYS A 1001 26.19 -6.82 17.51
CA CYS A 1001 27.06 -7.20 18.62
C CYS A 1001 28.02 -6.04 18.87
N LEU A 1002 27.99 -5.45 20.07
CA LEU A 1002 29.09 -4.58 20.50
C LEU A 1002 30.38 -5.42 20.45
N PRO A 1003 31.46 -4.95 19.81
CA PRO A 1003 32.73 -5.65 19.90
C PRO A 1003 33.13 -5.72 21.39
N LEU A 1004 33.41 -6.94 21.86
CA LEU A 1004 33.99 -7.21 23.16
C LEU A 1004 35.34 -6.50 23.31
#